data_AF-A0A7J6LX38-F1
#
_entry.id   AF-A0A7J6LX38-F1
#
_cell.length_a   1.000
_cell.length_b   1.000
_cell.length_c   1.000
_cell.angle_alpha   90.00
_cell.angle_beta   90.00
_cell.angle_gamma   90.00
#
_symmetry.space_group_name_H-M   'P 1'
#
loop_
_entity.id
_entity.type
_entity.pdbx_description
1 polymer ?
#
loop_
_entity_poly.entity_id
_entity_poly.type
_entity_poly.pdbx_seq_one_letter_code
_entity_poly.pdbx_strand_id
1 'polypeptide(L)'
;MMAKHTRGFGSAVQSSDAEKKSIEAEIQQLQRNFRVLENDKRNYGEVSQGVIRKQRATIMKLSRENKKMKQEVNDTRAFTASMSEHKIGTERLQRIQEEKDRIDARLRDESARGELIDDRIGVLQKKIRSLREELARRGGVNAAKETNEAMDKQIKILDNRLEKNLQKFNEVIAVNTNLRDRIDSLRRERVVFDSIYRKLEIELQEKKKEMANIIEQANAAYEARDQAQAQMTALKQQADREHIEFEKEWKELGRLIENDKKMKEFMRQREKARIEDSGKSGDAHVVARGDLGVDDENNLRKQVNQSAWGIAKDKVAIRMTADKVEVYEEAFGKIQSATGISDIDELVQNFIAAEDQNFSLFNYANQLSGDIKKLEASVGDLTLEFNALKTGGTAPTPSPPQLSAIAVEGVGDGGAPESVKQKFLSDLEERWSGMDKKAEHYELKNQQAMKTLTSVRAGIQSIFNRLGCDPPPLAAMGDTQSSPSPPPATTQGSNEGSVSESAMLPYLGVIEKTANEILQLFASSQVAVSGEENGAADFEVGDKYLMPKTVVAPTTSSSPVGGGVPGQSSGAQSFMTIKLPSTVEDYSDDSDEDEEDDQRPYTRDELKARSMRDIAKRRDRQKKMNNSGNSRDNTSGKVYCYSYMISMVNGAASFLRPGVVAAAGPAAAAAAAAAAAAGNSAAWMSTAPPERFDYDYVVLGGGSGGMASAKRAASYGASTLLCDYVSPSITRGTKWGLGGTCVNVGCIPKKLMHYTGNLEGSLRDANKLGYTEIPEKKPGEHYQHDWNKMVSDIQMYIKKLNFMYRTGLRNGGVEYEHAWGSFDPEAGPHTVKLANKKGEVRTITAKNVLVATGGRPRILDIPGALEYGITSDDLFSLRTPPGKTLVVGSRYIALECAGFLTELGFDTTVAVRSDKVLKNFDQDMANKVKSVMQELGTKFLMETEPASLTKSDSDEGSRITVNFDKDGTSDDFDTVLFATGRTAATANLGLPSEAFASPTSSKLVIDEKNLVRGTPCVYAVGDVVKGIPELTPVAIKAGELLADRLFGGKTELMDYSSIPTTVFTPAEYSHVGMSEEEALKEYSKDEVECYMYNWGSLELSVTHRPKVPSTMANEFDEEMSPNCMCKIVVHEPDEKVLGFHYIGPAAGEVIHGFAVAFKMGMTKSQIEDIVGVHPTDCEAVIQQMHITKSSGENYVATGGCGGGKCG
;
A
#
# COMPACT_ATOMS: atom_id res chain seq x y z
N MET A 1 -64.00 -164.38 26.51
CA MET A 1 -63.60 -164.87 25.17
C MET A 1 -62.80 -163.75 24.51
N MET A 2 -61.66 -163.97 23.84
CA MET A 2 -61.34 -164.86 22.69
C MET A 2 -61.98 -164.43 21.35
N ALA A 3 -61.14 -164.12 20.34
CA ALA A 3 -61.24 -164.44 18.89
C ALA A 3 -62.30 -163.82 17.90
N LYS A 4 -61.81 -163.34 16.71
CA LYS A 4 -62.28 -163.46 15.26
C LYS A 4 -63.64 -162.87 14.66
N HIS A 5 -63.56 -161.96 13.63
CA HIS A 5 -64.30 -161.62 12.32
C HIS A 5 -65.90 -161.65 11.96
N THR A 6 -66.54 -160.63 11.21
CA THR A 6 -67.80 -160.51 10.25
C THR A 6 -69.32 -160.11 10.69
N ARG A 7 -70.48 -159.74 9.97
CA ARG A 7 -71.10 -159.15 8.63
C ARG A 7 -72.71 -158.85 8.62
N GLY A 8 -73.46 -158.21 7.62
CA GLY A 8 -75.02 -157.99 7.51
C GLY A 8 -75.79 -157.16 6.34
N PHE A 9 -77.20 -157.09 6.18
CA PHE A 9 -78.16 -156.37 5.15
C PHE A 9 -79.69 -156.03 5.63
N GLY A 10 -80.85 -155.51 5.01
CA GLY A 10 -81.60 -155.28 3.66
C GLY A 10 -82.93 -154.30 3.54
N SER A 11 -84.04 -154.48 2.70
CA SER A 11 -85.14 -153.47 2.18
C SER A 11 -86.65 -154.00 1.81
N ALA A 12 -87.85 -153.43 1.31
CA ALA A 12 -88.65 -152.14 0.93
C ALA A 12 -90.22 -152.33 0.43
N VAL A 13 -91.10 -151.31 -0.03
CA VAL A 13 -92.40 -151.27 -0.95
C VAL A 13 -93.77 -150.39 -0.62
N GLN A 14 -94.89 -150.26 -1.46
CA GLN A 14 -96.11 -149.26 -1.60
C GLN A 14 -97.53 -149.84 -2.17
N SER A 15 -98.79 -149.31 -2.55
CA SER A 15 -99.83 -148.13 -2.52
C SER A 15 -101.18 -148.38 -3.45
N SER A 16 -102.43 -147.74 -3.64
CA SER A 16 -103.54 -146.85 -3.02
C SER A 16 -104.87 -146.37 -3.90
N ASP A 17 -106.14 -146.17 -3.36
CA ASP A 17 -107.38 -145.21 -3.68
C ASP A 17 -108.79 -145.49 -4.51
N ALA A 18 -109.97 -144.72 -4.37
CA ALA A 18 -111.40 -144.88 -5.01
C ALA A 18 -112.59 -143.73 -5.03
N GLU A 19 -113.94 -143.96 -5.40
CA GLU A 19 -115.15 -143.01 -5.68
C GLU A 19 -116.54 -143.12 -4.83
N LYS A 20 -117.78 -142.70 -5.28
CA LYS A 20 -119.08 -142.51 -4.47
C LYS A 20 -120.50 -142.75 -5.12
N LYS A 21 -121.35 -143.66 -4.56
CA LYS A 21 -122.85 -143.61 -4.46
C LYS A 21 -123.39 -144.85 -3.68
N SER A 22 -124.71 -145.01 -3.47
CA SER A 22 -125.38 -146.28 -3.09
C SER A 22 -125.14 -146.85 -1.66
N ILE A 23 -124.84 -146.00 -0.68
CA ILE A 23 -124.17 -146.39 0.59
C ILE A 23 -125.09 -146.62 1.81
N GLU A 24 -126.33 -146.15 1.81
CA GLU A 24 -127.12 -146.01 3.06
C GLU A 24 -127.70 -147.31 3.65
N ALA A 25 -127.85 -148.38 2.88
CA ALA A 25 -128.35 -149.66 3.39
C ALA A 25 -127.31 -150.44 4.22
N GLU A 26 -126.02 -150.25 3.94
CA GLU A 26 -124.93 -151.08 4.47
C GLU A 26 -124.42 -150.58 5.84
N ILE A 27 -124.56 -149.28 6.10
CA ILE A 27 -124.03 -148.61 7.30
C ILE A 27 -124.73 -149.04 8.60
N GLN A 28 -126.04 -149.30 8.61
CA GLN A 28 -126.76 -149.66 9.85
C GLN A 28 -126.33 -151.02 10.42
N GLN A 29 -125.69 -151.89 9.62
CA GLN A 29 -125.09 -153.13 10.10
C GLN A 29 -123.69 -152.88 10.68
N LEU A 30 -122.87 -152.05 10.02
CA LEU A 30 -121.56 -151.60 10.54
C LEU A 30 -121.67 -150.85 11.88
N GLN A 31 -122.76 -150.08 12.08
CA GLN A 31 -123.05 -149.38 13.33
C GLN A 31 -123.27 -150.30 14.55
N ARG A 32 -123.51 -151.61 14.36
CA ARG A 32 -123.52 -152.58 15.47
C ARG A 32 -122.12 -153.06 15.84
N ASN A 33 -121.24 -153.25 14.86
CA ASN A 33 -119.86 -153.71 15.08
C ASN A 33 -118.98 -152.61 15.70
N PHE A 34 -119.19 -151.34 15.32
CA PHE A 34 -118.39 -150.22 15.84
C PHE A 34 -118.50 -150.06 17.36
N ARG A 35 -119.67 -150.31 17.95
CA ARG A 35 -119.91 -150.22 19.40
C ARG A 35 -119.15 -151.24 20.26
N VAL A 36 -118.61 -152.31 19.68
CA VAL A 36 -117.74 -153.26 20.39
C VAL A 36 -116.29 -152.74 20.43
N LEU A 37 -115.82 -152.12 19.33
CA LEU A 37 -114.48 -151.55 19.21
C LEU A 37 -114.22 -150.34 20.13
N GLU A 38 -115.27 -149.69 20.64
CA GLU A 38 -115.14 -148.64 21.66
C GLU A 38 -114.74 -149.16 23.06
N ASN A 39 -115.06 -150.42 23.40
CA ASN A 39 -114.87 -150.93 24.77
C ASN A 39 -113.41 -151.30 25.10
N ASP A 40 -112.74 -152.08 24.26
CA ASP A 40 -111.43 -152.67 24.63
C ASP A 40 -110.28 -151.65 24.63
N LYS A 41 -110.28 -150.69 23.70
CA LYS A 41 -109.18 -149.72 23.56
C LYS A 41 -109.07 -148.77 24.75
N ARG A 42 -110.17 -148.56 25.48
CA ARG A 42 -110.25 -147.66 26.63
C ARG A 42 -109.49 -148.21 27.86
N ASN A 43 -109.58 -149.52 28.12
CA ASN A 43 -108.95 -150.15 29.28
C ASN A 43 -107.41 -150.09 29.27
N TYR A 44 -106.76 -150.20 28.10
CA TYR A 44 -105.30 -150.19 28.01
C TYR A 44 -104.65 -148.81 28.21
N GLY A 45 -105.40 -147.71 28.01
CA GLY A 45 -104.86 -146.34 28.13
C GLY A 45 -104.69 -145.87 29.58
N GLU A 46 -105.69 -146.12 30.43
CA GLU A 46 -105.80 -145.48 31.74
C GLU A 46 -104.83 -146.07 32.78
N VAL A 47 -104.61 -147.39 32.77
CA VAL A 47 -103.69 -148.08 33.70
C VAL A 47 -102.23 -147.62 33.52
N SER A 48 -101.80 -147.38 32.27
CA SER A 48 -100.44 -146.95 31.94
C SER A 48 -100.11 -145.53 32.44
N GLN A 49 -101.07 -144.61 32.42
CA GLN A 49 -100.90 -143.24 32.90
C GLN A 49 -100.71 -143.15 34.44
N GLY A 50 -101.30 -144.06 35.21
CA GLY A 50 -101.33 -143.99 36.67
C GLY A 50 -99.97 -144.18 37.34
N VAL A 51 -99.23 -145.22 36.96
CA VAL A 51 -97.96 -145.60 37.61
C VAL A 51 -96.84 -144.60 37.30
N ILE A 52 -96.74 -144.18 36.04
CA ILE A 52 -95.64 -143.32 35.53
C ILE A 52 -95.63 -141.94 36.20
N ARG A 53 -96.80 -141.41 36.60
CA ARG A 53 -96.89 -140.09 37.24
C ARG A 53 -96.36 -140.08 38.69
N LYS A 54 -96.61 -141.12 39.49
CA LYS A 54 -96.16 -141.15 40.90
C LYS A 54 -94.65 -141.32 41.06
N GLN A 55 -94.00 -142.17 40.25
CA GLN A 55 -92.56 -142.41 40.37
C GLN A 55 -91.70 -141.21 39.91
N ARG A 56 -92.14 -140.47 38.88
CA ARG A 56 -91.38 -139.32 38.34
C ARG A 56 -91.32 -138.12 39.28
N ALA A 57 -92.33 -137.91 40.13
CA ALA A 57 -92.41 -136.76 41.03
C ALA A 57 -91.30 -136.78 42.12
N THR A 58 -91.10 -137.91 42.79
CA THR A 58 -90.19 -138.01 43.94
C THR A 58 -88.71 -137.91 43.53
N ILE A 59 -88.34 -138.54 42.42
CA ILE A 59 -86.95 -138.58 41.94
C ILE A 59 -86.45 -137.18 41.53
N MET A 60 -87.34 -136.33 40.99
CA MET A 60 -86.99 -134.94 40.64
C MET A 60 -86.66 -134.04 41.84
N LYS A 61 -87.06 -134.39 43.07
CA LYS A 61 -86.75 -133.55 44.24
C LYS A 61 -85.33 -133.79 44.74
N LEU A 62 -85.04 -135.01 45.21
CA LEU A 62 -83.77 -135.35 45.87
C LEU A 62 -82.53 -135.18 44.97
N SER A 63 -82.68 -135.32 43.64
CA SER A 63 -81.57 -135.17 42.69
C SER A 63 -81.04 -133.72 42.61
N ARG A 64 -81.90 -132.70 42.79
CA ARG A 64 -81.51 -131.28 42.70
C ARG A 64 -80.71 -130.82 43.92
N GLU A 65 -81.16 -131.22 45.11
CA GLU A 65 -80.56 -130.81 46.38
C GLU A 65 -79.13 -131.39 46.55
N ASN A 66 -78.90 -132.64 46.13
CA ASN A 66 -77.63 -133.33 46.33
C ASN A 66 -76.49 -132.82 45.42
N LYS A 67 -76.78 -132.41 44.17
CA LYS A 67 -75.73 -131.94 43.25
C LYS A 67 -75.32 -130.48 43.49
N LYS A 68 -76.22 -129.62 43.99
CA LYS A 68 -75.91 -128.21 44.30
C LYS A 68 -74.74 -128.10 45.29
N MET A 69 -74.83 -128.81 46.43
CA MET A 69 -73.77 -128.82 47.46
C MET A 69 -72.42 -129.37 46.96
N LYS A 70 -72.42 -130.28 45.98
CA LYS A 70 -71.16 -130.84 45.44
C LYS A 70 -70.42 -129.89 44.50
N GLN A 71 -71.11 -128.94 43.89
CA GLN A 71 -70.49 -127.97 43.00
C GLN A 71 -69.86 -126.82 43.80
N GLU A 72 -70.61 -126.28 44.77
CA GLU A 72 -70.16 -125.17 45.64
C GLU A 72 -68.87 -125.50 46.45
N VAL A 73 -68.65 -126.76 46.83
CA VAL A 73 -67.45 -127.21 47.58
C VAL A 73 -66.22 -127.48 46.71
N ASN A 74 -66.41 -127.86 45.45
CA ASN A 74 -65.28 -128.14 44.55
C ASN A 74 -64.75 -126.86 43.90
N ASP A 75 -65.63 -125.98 43.43
CA ASP A 75 -65.24 -124.78 42.70
C ASP A 75 -64.50 -123.78 43.62
N THR A 76 -64.91 -123.70 44.90
CA THR A 76 -64.20 -122.93 45.94
C THR A 76 -62.79 -123.46 46.22
N ARG A 77 -62.60 -124.78 46.30
CA ARG A 77 -61.28 -125.41 46.48
C ARG A 77 -60.38 -125.28 45.25
N ALA A 78 -60.92 -125.37 44.05
CA ALA A 78 -60.16 -125.17 42.81
C ALA A 78 -59.64 -123.72 42.71
N PHE A 79 -60.47 -122.74 43.08
CA PHE A 79 -60.08 -121.32 43.09
C PHE A 79 -58.98 -121.01 44.11
N THR A 80 -58.93 -121.71 45.26
CA THR A 80 -57.88 -121.46 46.26
C THR A 80 -56.49 -121.91 45.81
N ALA A 81 -56.42 -122.90 44.91
CA ALA A 81 -55.15 -123.51 44.48
C ALA A 81 -54.41 -122.72 43.38
N SER A 82 -55.09 -121.81 42.67
CA SER A 82 -54.51 -121.06 41.53
C SER A 82 -54.17 -119.59 41.82
N MET A 83 -54.44 -119.09 43.03
CA MET A 83 -54.16 -117.71 43.46
C MET A 83 -52.86 -117.57 44.29
N SER A 84 -51.88 -118.45 44.06
CA SER A 84 -50.65 -118.54 44.86
C SER A 84 -49.36 -118.25 44.06
N GLU A 85 -49.25 -117.07 43.46
CA GLU A 85 -47.92 -116.48 43.22
C GLU A 85 -47.90 -114.94 43.38
N HIS A 86 -47.68 -114.52 44.63
CA HIS A 86 -47.39 -113.14 45.00
C HIS A 86 -45.90 -112.83 44.77
N LYS A 87 -45.56 -111.70 44.12
CA LYS A 87 -44.21 -111.12 44.25
C LYS A 87 -44.06 -109.61 44.01
N ILE A 88 -44.87 -109.00 43.13
CA ILE A 88 -44.68 -107.58 42.75
C ILE A 88 -45.30 -106.59 43.76
N GLY A 89 -46.38 -106.98 44.46
CA GLY A 89 -47.12 -106.06 45.34
C GLY A 89 -46.44 -105.73 46.68
N THR A 90 -45.80 -106.73 47.31
CA THR A 90 -45.27 -106.62 48.69
C THR A 90 -44.00 -105.76 48.77
N GLU A 91 -43.04 -105.94 47.86
CA GLU A 91 -41.81 -105.13 47.84
C GLU A 91 -42.09 -103.64 47.66
N ARG A 92 -43.11 -103.27 46.87
CA ARG A 92 -43.46 -101.86 46.64
C ARG A 92 -44.00 -101.21 47.91
N LEU A 93 -44.79 -101.94 48.69
CA LEU A 93 -45.45 -101.44 49.89
C LEU A 93 -44.45 -101.25 51.04
N GLN A 94 -43.50 -102.17 51.21
CA GLN A 94 -42.42 -102.02 52.20
C GLN A 94 -41.51 -100.83 51.90
N ARG A 95 -41.07 -100.65 50.64
CA ARG A 95 -40.21 -99.51 50.25
C ARG A 95 -40.86 -98.16 50.58
N ILE A 96 -42.15 -98.00 50.28
CA ILE A 96 -42.91 -96.77 50.55
C ILE A 96 -43.01 -96.49 52.06
N GLN A 97 -43.20 -97.51 52.90
CA GLN A 97 -43.27 -97.34 54.35
C GLN A 97 -41.93 -96.87 54.94
N GLU A 98 -40.83 -97.53 54.59
CA GLU A 98 -39.50 -97.11 55.04
C GLU A 98 -39.08 -95.74 54.48
N GLU A 99 -39.57 -95.35 53.31
CA GLU A 99 -39.34 -94.03 52.71
C GLU A 99 -40.10 -92.93 53.48
N LYS A 100 -41.37 -93.17 53.82
CA LYS A 100 -42.17 -92.27 54.68
C LYS A 100 -41.50 -92.04 56.04
N ASP A 101 -41.13 -93.10 56.75
CA ASP A 101 -40.61 -92.95 58.11
C ASP A 101 -39.22 -92.28 58.14
N ARG A 102 -38.44 -92.38 57.05
CA ARG A 102 -37.21 -91.59 56.83
C ARG A 102 -37.51 -90.10 56.57
N ILE A 103 -38.62 -89.76 55.94
CA ILE A 103 -39.07 -88.37 55.72
C ILE A 103 -39.59 -87.76 57.02
N ASP A 104 -40.43 -88.46 57.77
CA ASP A 104 -41.01 -88.01 59.06
C ASP A 104 -39.96 -87.84 60.17
N ALA A 105 -38.79 -88.47 60.04
CA ALA A 105 -37.63 -88.20 60.89
C ALA A 105 -36.94 -86.88 60.49
N ARG A 106 -36.58 -86.72 59.21
CA ARG A 106 -35.92 -85.51 58.68
C ARG A 106 -36.73 -84.24 58.86
N LEU A 107 -38.05 -84.32 58.70
CA LEU A 107 -38.96 -83.17 58.84
C LEU A 107 -38.91 -82.55 60.24
N ARG A 108 -38.69 -83.35 61.29
CA ARG A 108 -38.57 -82.87 62.67
C ARG A 108 -37.23 -82.20 62.95
N ASP A 109 -36.11 -82.78 62.49
CA ASP A 109 -34.78 -82.16 62.60
C ASP A 109 -34.74 -80.79 61.88
N GLU A 110 -35.27 -80.72 60.66
CA GLU A 110 -35.29 -79.45 59.91
C GLU A 110 -36.30 -78.43 60.46
N SER A 111 -37.36 -78.86 61.15
CA SER A 111 -38.28 -77.95 61.86
C SER A 111 -37.57 -77.26 63.04
N ALA A 112 -36.85 -78.03 63.87
CA ALA A 112 -36.04 -77.48 64.97
C ALA A 112 -34.86 -76.62 64.45
N ARG A 113 -34.30 -76.96 63.28
CA ARG A 113 -33.30 -76.13 62.60
C ARG A 113 -33.90 -74.81 62.11
N GLY A 114 -35.15 -74.81 61.65
CA GLY A 114 -35.89 -73.63 61.20
C GLY A 114 -36.02 -72.58 62.31
N GLU A 115 -36.52 -72.94 63.48
CA GLU A 115 -36.70 -72.03 64.63
C GLU A 115 -35.37 -71.31 65.01
N LEU A 116 -34.27 -72.05 65.05
CA LEU A 116 -32.94 -71.50 65.36
C LEU A 116 -32.43 -70.53 64.27
N ILE A 117 -32.83 -70.75 63.02
CA ILE A 117 -32.50 -69.88 61.89
C ILE A 117 -33.35 -68.61 61.92
N ASP A 118 -34.64 -68.70 62.24
CA ASP A 118 -35.54 -67.54 62.32
C ASP A 118 -35.14 -66.55 63.42
N ASP A 119 -34.73 -67.04 64.59
CA ASP A 119 -34.14 -66.20 65.65
C ASP A 119 -32.88 -65.45 65.16
N ARG A 120 -32.01 -66.16 64.41
CA ARG A 120 -30.79 -65.59 63.82
C ARG A 120 -31.11 -64.54 62.76
N ILE A 121 -32.14 -64.78 61.94
CA ILE A 121 -32.69 -63.84 60.96
C ILE A 121 -33.23 -62.60 61.68
N GLY A 122 -33.98 -62.75 62.77
CA GLY A 122 -34.53 -61.64 63.55
C GLY A 122 -33.45 -60.67 64.09
N VAL A 123 -32.33 -61.21 64.58
CA VAL A 123 -31.16 -60.41 65.00
C VAL A 123 -30.51 -59.71 63.81
N LEU A 124 -30.27 -60.41 62.69
CA LEU A 124 -29.66 -59.83 61.49
C LEU A 124 -30.55 -58.75 60.86
N GLN A 125 -31.87 -58.92 60.81
CA GLN A 125 -32.82 -57.91 60.32
C GLN A 125 -32.83 -56.63 61.17
N LYS A 126 -32.54 -56.70 62.47
CA LYS A 126 -32.37 -55.49 63.31
C LYS A 126 -31.09 -54.74 62.92
N LYS A 127 -29.96 -55.45 62.75
CA LYS A 127 -28.69 -54.84 62.33
C LYS A 127 -28.71 -54.31 60.89
N ILE A 128 -29.45 -54.94 59.99
CA ILE A 128 -29.66 -54.45 58.61
C ILE A 128 -30.50 -53.15 58.60
N ARG A 129 -31.47 -52.99 59.52
CA ARG A 129 -32.26 -51.76 59.64
C ARG A 129 -31.40 -50.57 60.09
N SER A 130 -30.62 -50.70 61.16
CA SER A 130 -29.76 -49.60 61.63
C SER A 130 -28.73 -49.17 60.57
N LEU A 131 -28.12 -50.12 59.85
CA LEU A 131 -27.18 -49.80 58.76
C LEU A 131 -27.87 -49.12 57.55
N ARG A 132 -29.15 -49.46 57.26
CA ARG A 132 -29.94 -48.77 56.23
C ARG A 132 -30.31 -47.34 56.64
N GLU A 133 -30.59 -47.11 57.92
CA GLU A 133 -30.86 -45.77 58.46
C GLU A 133 -29.61 -44.87 58.42
N GLU A 134 -28.42 -45.41 58.70
CA GLU A 134 -27.15 -44.68 58.52
C GLU A 134 -26.84 -44.38 57.05
N LEU A 135 -27.08 -45.34 56.15
CA LEU A 135 -26.96 -45.13 54.70
C LEU A 135 -27.94 -44.07 54.19
N ALA A 136 -29.19 -44.05 54.68
CA ALA A 136 -30.17 -43.03 54.31
C ALA A 136 -29.72 -41.61 54.69
N ARG A 137 -29.11 -41.43 55.87
CA ARG A 137 -28.52 -40.13 56.29
C ARG A 137 -27.35 -39.68 55.43
N ARG A 138 -26.71 -40.58 54.67
CA ARG A 138 -25.58 -40.29 53.77
C ARG A 138 -25.97 -40.23 52.28
N GLY A 139 -27.26 -40.05 51.97
CA GLY A 139 -27.76 -39.92 50.59
C GLY A 139 -28.17 -41.24 49.93
N GLY A 140 -28.15 -42.37 50.65
CA GLY A 140 -28.56 -43.67 50.12
C GLY A 140 -27.49 -44.37 49.27
N VAL A 141 -27.88 -45.47 48.63
CA VAL A 141 -26.95 -46.43 48.02
C VAL A 141 -26.30 -45.91 46.74
N ASN A 142 -26.99 -45.06 45.98
CA ASN A 142 -26.48 -44.57 44.69
C ASN A 142 -25.58 -43.33 44.79
N ALA A 143 -25.62 -42.58 45.89
CA ALA A 143 -24.96 -41.26 45.99
C ALA A 143 -23.47 -41.31 45.60
N ALA A 144 -22.72 -42.30 46.11
CA ALA A 144 -21.30 -42.48 45.79
C ALA A 144 -21.03 -42.88 44.32
N LYS A 145 -22.00 -43.48 43.64
CA LYS A 145 -21.91 -43.77 42.20
C LYS A 145 -22.23 -42.52 41.38
N GLU A 146 -23.27 -41.78 41.76
CA GLU A 146 -23.68 -40.54 41.09
C GLU A 146 -22.62 -39.44 41.20
N THR A 147 -21.93 -39.31 42.35
CA THR A 147 -20.77 -38.41 42.49
C THR A 147 -19.61 -38.81 41.59
N ASN A 148 -19.28 -40.11 41.50
CA ASN A 148 -18.18 -40.58 40.66
C ASN A 148 -18.51 -40.39 39.17
N GLU A 149 -19.74 -40.72 38.75
CA GLU A 149 -20.19 -40.46 37.38
C GLU A 149 -20.22 -38.95 37.04
N ALA A 150 -20.50 -38.06 38.00
CA ALA A 150 -20.42 -36.62 37.80
C ALA A 150 -18.96 -36.15 37.63
N MET A 151 -18.04 -36.66 38.46
CA MET A 151 -16.60 -36.40 38.32
C MET A 151 -16.04 -36.91 36.99
N ASP A 152 -16.37 -38.14 36.59
CA ASP A 152 -15.94 -38.70 35.29
C ASP A 152 -16.46 -37.89 34.09
N LYS A 153 -17.68 -37.36 34.18
CA LYS A 153 -18.25 -36.45 33.16
C LYS A 153 -17.49 -35.12 33.15
N GLN A 154 -17.15 -34.56 34.31
CA GLN A 154 -16.41 -33.30 34.42
C GLN A 154 -14.96 -33.43 33.92
N ILE A 155 -14.27 -34.53 34.25
CA ILE A 155 -12.92 -34.85 33.74
C ILE A 155 -12.94 -34.89 32.21
N LYS A 156 -13.85 -35.68 31.62
CA LYS A 156 -13.99 -35.78 30.15
C LYS A 156 -14.31 -34.44 29.47
N ILE A 157 -15.06 -33.55 30.13
CA ILE A 157 -15.33 -32.20 29.62
C ILE A 157 -14.06 -31.32 29.66
N LEU A 158 -13.20 -31.48 30.67
CA LEU A 158 -11.92 -30.77 30.76
C LEU A 158 -10.90 -31.31 29.75
N ASP A 159 -10.80 -32.64 29.58
CA ASP A 159 -9.92 -33.26 28.58
C ASP A 159 -10.29 -32.79 27.16
N ASN A 160 -11.57 -32.83 26.80
CA ASN A 160 -12.08 -32.32 25.50
C ASN A 160 -11.84 -30.81 25.29
N ARG A 161 -11.70 -30.03 26.37
CA ARG A 161 -11.32 -28.60 26.28
C ARG A 161 -9.81 -28.44 26.11
N LEU A 162 -9.01 -29.23 26.83
CA LEU A 162 -7.56 -29.24 26.70
C LEU A 162 -7.12 -29.68 25.31
N GLU A 163 -7.68 -30.75 24.77
CA GLU A 163 -7.42 -31.25 23.41
C GLU A 163 -7.74 -30.19 22.34
N LYS A 164 -8.90 -29.53 22.44
CA LYS A 164 -9.26 -28.42 21.52
C LYS A 164 -8.37 -27.19 21.67
N ASN A 165 -7.83 -26.93 22.86
CA ASN A 165 -6.87 -25.85 23.06
C ASN A 165 -5.47 -26.21 22.52
N LEU A 166 -5.05 -27.47 22.65
CA LEU A 166 -3.81 -27.99 22.05
C LEU A 166 -3.89 -28.02 20.52
N GLN A 167 -5.04 -28.38 19.94
CA GLN A 167 -5.28 -28.28 18.50
C GLN A 167 -5.10 -26.82 18.03
N LYS A 168 -5.79 -25.87 18.67
CA LYS A 168 -5.65 -24.43 18.36
C LYS A 168 -4.22 -23.91 18.54
N PHE A 169 -3.51 -24.37 19.56
CA PHE A 169 -2.11 -24.01 19.79
C PHE A 169 -1.21 -24.49 18.63
N ASN A 170 -1.41 -25.72 18.15
CA ASN A 170 -0.71 -26.26 17.00
C ASN A 170 -1.09 -25.55 15.69
N GLU A 171 -2.36 -25.20 15.50
CA GLU A 171 -2.83 -24.37 14.38
C GLU A 171 -2.15 -22.98 14.38
N VAL A 172 -2.08 -22.33 15.54
CA VAL A 172 -1.38 -21.04 15.72
C VAL A 172 0.13 -21.18 15.46
N ILE A 173 0.77 -22.28 15.88
CA ILE A 173 2.18 -22.56 15.55
C ILE A 173 2.36 -22.73 14.04
N ALA A 174 1.51 -23.49 13.36
CA ALA A 174 1.60 -23.69 11.91
C ALA A 174 1.44 -22.36 11.14
N VAL A 175 0.52 -21.50 11.57
CA VAL A 175 0.38 -20.14 11.04
C VAL A 175 1.61 -19.28 11.34
N ASN A 176 2.17 -19.36 12.55
CA ASN A 176 3.38 -18.61 12.92
C ASN A 176 4.59 -19.02 12.07
N THR A 177 4.77 -20.32 11.81
CA THR A 177 5.82 -20.83 10.91
C THR A 177 5.64 -20.30 9.48
N ASN A 178 4.43 -20.41 8.92
CA ASN A 178 4.14 -19.87 7.58
C ASN A 178 4.40 -18.36 7.48
N LEU A 179 4.06 -17.59 8.53
CA LEU A 179 4.37 -16.17 8.62
C LEU A 179 5.89 -15.90 8.69
N ARG A 180 6.68 -16.73 9.38
CA ARG A 180 8.16 -16.64 9.38
C ARG A 180 8.74 -16.93 8.00
N ASP A 181 8.32 -18.02 7.36
CA ASP A 181 8.75 -18.38 6.01
C ASP A 181 8.44 -17.26 5.01
N ARG A 182 7.27 -16.61 5.16
CA ARG A 182 6.87 -15.46 4.35
C ARG A 182 7.70 -14.21 4.65
N ILE A 183 8.01 -13.93 5.91
CA ILE A 183 8.91 -12.83 6.32
C ILE A 183 10.31 -13.05 5.74
N ASP A 184 10.84 -14.27 5.77
CA ASP A 184 12.18 -14.57 5.26
C ASP A 184 12.23 -14.63 3.72
N SER A 185 11.13 -14.98 3.04
CA SER A 185 10.96 -14.71 1.60
C SER A 185 11.06 -13.22 1.31
N LEU A 186 10.26 -12.39 2.00
CA LEU A 186 10.23 -10.94 1.81
C LEU A 186 11.57 -10.26 2.18
N ARG A 187 12.34 -10.82 3.13
CA ARG A 187 13.72 -10.38 3.43
C ARG A 187 14.68 -10.69 2.29
N ARG A 188 14.64 -11.90 1.71
CA ARG A 188 15.45 -12.26 0.53
C ARG A 188 15.09 -11.39 -0.68
N GLU A 189 13.80 -11.23 -0.96
CA GLU A 189 13.27 -10.33 -1.99
C GLU A 189 13.78 -8.89 -1.76
N ARG A 190 13.72 -8.38 -0.52
CA ARG A 190 14.27 -7.06 -0.17
C ARG A 190 15.76 -6.94 -0.48
N VAL A 191 16.60 -7.92 -0.15
CA VAL A 191 18.05 -7.85 -0.45
C VAL A 191 18.30 -7.73 -1.97
N VAL A 192 17.49 -8.40 -2.79
CA VAL A 192 17.54 -8.23 -4.26
C VAL A 192 17.08 -6.81 -4.67
N PHE A 193 16.00 -6.28 -4.10
CA PHE A 193 15.56 -4.91 -4.37
C PHE A 193 16.56 -3.85 -3.92
N ASP A 194 17.17 -3.99 -2.73
CA ASP A 194 18.20 -3.07 -2.21
C ASP A 194 19.47 -3.13 -3.08
N SER A 195 19.79 -4.28 -3.68
CA SER A 195 20.88 -4.43 -4.68
C SER A 195 20.56 -3.73 -6.01
N ILE A 196 19.35 -3.92 -6.54
CA ILE A 196 18.88 -3.22 -7.75
C ILE A 196 18.83 -1.70 -7.53
N TYR A 197 18.36 -1.25 -6.36
CA TYR A 197 18.29 0.16 -5.99
C TYR A 197 19.68 0.81 -6.00
N ARG A 198 20.70 0.14 -5.41
CA ARG A 198 22.10 0.63 -5.46
C ARG A 198 22.63 0.79 -6.89
N LYS A 199 22.31 -0.16 -7.80
CA LYS A 199 22.70 -0.04 -9.22
C LYS A 199 22.03 1.16 -9.90
N LEU A 200 20.71 1.30 -9.74
CA LEU A 200 19.96 2.45 -10.26
C LEU A 200 20.43 3.78 -9.68
N GLU A 201 20.87 3.81 -8.42
CA GLU A 201 21.41 5.01 -7.79
C GLU A 201 22.80 5.39 -8.34
N ILE A 202 23.66 4.40 -8.65
CA ILE A 202 24.94 4.61 -9.36
C ILE A 202 24.68 5.16 -10.77
N GLU A 203 23.83 4.50 -11.57
CA GLU A 203 23.43 4.95 -12.91
C GLU A 203 22.86 6.39 -12.88
N LEU A 204 22.04 6.71 -11.86
CA LEU A 204 21.50 8.06 -11.68
C LEU A 204 22.57 9.11 -11.35
N GLN A 205 23.65 8.76 -10.65
CA GLN A 205 24.77 9.68 -10.43
C GLN A 205 25.59 9.88 -11.71
N GLU A 206 25.78 8.85 -12.53
CA GLU A 206 26.41 8.97 -13.84
C GLU A 206 25.60 9.86 -14.77
N LYS A 207 24.28 9.67 -14.86
CA LYS A 207 23.40 10.54 -15.67
C LYS A 207 23.28 11.97 -15.15
N LYS A 208 23.45 12.22 -13.84
CA LYS A 208 23.63 13.59 -13.31
C LYS A 208 24.96 14.21 -13.76
N LYS A 209 26.04 13.42 -13.81
CA LYS A 209 27.37 13.87 -14.25
C LYS A 209 27.40 14.18 -15.75
N GLU A 210 26.74 13.36 -16.58
CA GLU A 210 26.49 13.65 -18.00
C GLU A 210 25.70 14.96 -18.17
N MET A 211 24.59 15.11 -17.44
CA MET A 211 23.76 16.32 -17.51
C MET A 211 24.53 17.58 -17.11
N ALA A 212 25.39 17.52 -16.08
CA ALA A 212 26.24 18.64 -15.67
C ALA A 212 27.25 19.03 -16.76
N ASN A 213 27.88 18.05 -17.42
CA ASN A 213 28.80 18.28 -18.53
C ASN A 213 28.09 18.92 -19.75
N ILE A 214 26.86 18.48 -20.06
CA ILE A 214 26.04 19.09 -21.13
C ILE A 214 25.70 20.56 -20.79
N ILE A 215 25.39 20.87 -19.53
CA ILE A 215 25.13 22.25 -19.07
C ILE A 215 26.40 23.11 -19.16
N GLU A 216 27.56 22.58 -18.78
CA GLU A 216 28.86 23.28 -18.89
C GLU A 216 29.22 23.60 -20.35
N GLN A 217 29.05 22.63 -21.26
CA GLN A 217 29.24 22.83 -22.70
C GLN A 217 28.24 23.85 -23.29
N ALA A 218 26.97 23.80 -22.87
CA ALA A 218 25.96 24.77 -23.30
C ALA A 218 26.29 26.20 -22.82
N ASN A 219 26.73 26.36 -21.57
CA ASN A 219 27.15 27.65 -21.03
C ASN A 219 28.37 28.21 -21.77
N ALA A 220 29.39 27.40 -22.04
CA ALA A 220 30.55 27.80 -22.84
C ALA A 220 30.15 28.23 -24.27
N ALA A 221 29.18 27.55 -24.89
CA ALA A 221 28.64 27.94 -26.19
C ALA A 221 27.86 29.27 -26.14
N TYR A 222 27.11 29.54 -25.05
CA TYR A 222 26.45 30.84 -24.85
C TYR A 222 27.45 31.97 -24.63
N GLU A 223 28.49 31.78 -23.80
CA GLU A 223 29.54 32.79 -23.61
C GLU A 223 30.27 33.10 -24.93
N ALA A 224 30.62 32.08 -25.72
CA ALA A 224 31.24 32.27 -27.03
C ALA A 224 30.33 33.03 -28.01
N ARG A 225 29.02 32.73 -28.03
CA ARG A 225 28.03 33.45 -28.84
C ARG A 225 27.93 34.92 -28.41
N ASP A 226 27.89 35.20 -27.12
CA ASP A 226 27.65 36.55 -26.61
C ASP A 226 28.91 37.42 -26.73
N GLN A 227 30.10 36.83 -26.60
CA GLN A 227 31.36 37.48 -27.01
C GLN A 227 31.36 37.83 -28.50
N ALA A 228 30.92 36.92 -29.39
CA ALA A 228 30.83 37.21 -30.82
C ALA A 228 29.79 38.31 -31.14
N GLN A 229 28.65 38.35 -30.45
CA GLN A 229 27.67 39.43 -30.57
C GLN A 229 28.20 40.78 -30.07
N ALA A 230 28.96 40.79 -28.97
CA ALA A 230 29.64 42.00 -28.49
C ALA A 230 30.67 42.51 -29.51
N GLN A 231 31.48 41.63 -30.11
CA GLN A 231 32.44 41.99 -31.17
C GLN A 231 31.75 42.54 -32.43
N MET A 232 30.66 41.90 -32.90
CA MET A 232 29.87 42.43 -34.02
C MET A 232 29.27 43.81 -33.71
N THR A 233 28.81 44.03 -32.46
CA THR A 233 28.25 45.31 -32.04
C THR A 233 29.33 46.40 -31.97
N ALA A 234 30.52 46.09 -31.46
CA ALA A 234 31.66 47.01 -31.44
C ALA A 234 32.13 47.39 -32.86
N LEU A 235 32.23 46.41 -33.77
CA LEU A 235 32.55 46.65 -35.18
C LEU A 235 31.50 47.52 -35.87
N LYS A 236 30.21 47.30 -35.59
CA LYS A 236 29.13 48.16 -36.10
C LYS A 236 29.25 49.59 -35.57
N GLN A 237 29.45 49.77 -34.26
CA GLN A 237 29.66 51.10 -33.66
C GLN A 237 30.93 51.80 -34.15
N GLN A 238 31.92 51.08 -34.68
CA GLN A 238 33.06 51.67 -35.38
C GLN A 238 32.63 52.15 -36.78
N ALA A 239 32.01 51.29 -37.59
CA ALA A 239 31.54 51.66 -38.93
C ALA A 239 30.53 52.83 -38.92
N ASP A 240 29.61 52.86 -37.94
CA ASP A 240 28.66 53.95 -37.75
C ASP A 240 29.37 55.28 -37.41
N ARG A 241 30.51 55.24 -36.67
CA ARG A 241 31.33 56.43 -36.39
C ARG A 241 32.09 56.92 -37.61
N GLU A 242 32.74 56.01 -38.34
CA GLU A 242 33.44 56.31 -39.60
C GLU A 242 32.48 56.94 -40.63
N HIS A 243 31.24 56.45 -40.71
CA HIS A 243 30.19 57.04 -41.56
C HIS A 243 29.74 58.44 -41.09
N ILE A 244 29.69 58.69 -39.77
CA ILE A 244 29.37 60.03 -39.22
C ILE A 244 30.48 61.04 -39.48
N GLU A 245 31.75 60.63 -39.46
CA GLU A 245 32.88 61.49 -39.81
C GLU A 245 32.90 61.81 -41.32
N PHE A 246 32.69 60.81 -42.18
CA PHE A 246 32.51 61.02 -43.62
C PHE A 246 31.35 61.99 -43.93
N GLU A 247 30.23 61.90 -43.21
CA GLU A 247 29.11 62.84 -43.35
C GLU A 247 29.47 64.29 -42.97
N LYS A 248 30.34 64.49 -41.97
CA LYS A 248 30.83 65.82 -41.57
C LYS A 248 31.74 66.41 -42.65
N GLU A 249 32.71 65.62 -43.13
CA GLU A 249 33.62 66.04 -44.20
C GLU A 249 32.84 66.41 -45.47
N TRP A 250 31.84 65.61 -45.83
CA TRP A 250 30.95 65.89 -46.97
C TRP A 250 30.16 67.20 -46.80
N LYS A 251 29.64 67.47 -45.60
CA LYS A 251 28.92 68.73 -45.28
C LYS A 251 29.85 69.94 -45.27
N GLU A 252 31.08 69.80 -44.78
CA GLU A 252 32.08 70.87 -44.80
C GLU A 252 32.56 71.18 -46.23
N LEU A 253 32.80 70.14 -47.05
CA LEU A 253 33.14 70.29 -48.47
C LEU A 253 31.99 70.94 -49.25
N GLY A 254 30.73 70.56 -48.97
CA GLY A 254 29.55 71.23 -49.50
C GLY A 254 29.47 72.71 -49.12
N ARG A 255 29.81 73.05 -47.87
CA ARG A 255 29.84 74.45 -47.39
C ARG A 255 30.95 75.28 -48.06
N LEU A 256 32.11 74.67 -48.34
CA LEU A 256 33.18 75.29 -49.12
C LEU A 256 32.74 75.58 -50.56
N ILE A 257 32.06 74.62 -51.22
CA ILE A 257 31.51 74.78 -52.56
C ILE A 257 30.44 75.88 -52.60
N GLU A 258 29.54 75.96 -51.61
CA GLU A 258 28.53 77.02 -51.57
C GLU A 258 29.13 78.41 -51.32
N ASN A 259 30.20 78.51 -50.52
CA ASN A 259 30.93 79.75 -50.32
C ASN A 259 31.67 80.21 -51.60
N ASP A 260 32.32 79.31 -52.32
CA ASP A 260 32.91 79.61 -53.64
C ASP A 260 31.83 80.02 -54.65
N LYS A 261 30.68 79.34 -54.67
CA LYS A 261 29.55 79.70 -55.52
C LYS A 261 29.01 81.11 -55.19
N LYS A 262 28.87 81.46 -53.90
CA LYS A 262 28.49 82.81 -53.46
C LYS A 262 29.55 83.87 -53.79
N MET A 263 30.84 83.54 -53.69
CA MET A 263 31.93 84.43 -54.11
C MET A 263 31.87 84.69 -55.62
N LYS A 264 31.62 83.66 -56.43
CA LYS A 264 31.44 83.77 -57.89
C LYS A 264 30.18 84.55 -58.26
N GLU A 265 29.08 84.35 -57.55
CA GLU A 265 27.84 85.12 -57.74
C GLU A 265 28.05 86.60 -57.39
N PHE A 266 28.73 86.91 -56.28
CA PHE A 266 29.08 88.27 -55.88
C PHE A 266 30.01 88.96 -56.88
N MET A 267 31.06 88.25 -57.34
CA MET A 267 31.94 88.74 -58.41
C MET A 267 31.16 88.98 -59.71
N ARG A 268 30.22 88.10 -60.08
CA ARG A 268 29.37 88.24 -61.28
C ARG A 268 28.38 89.40 -61.17
N GLN A 269 27.84 89.67 -59.98
CA GLN A 269 27.04 90.87 -59.71
C GLN A 269 27.90 92.14 -59.78
N ARG A 270 29.12 92.12 -59.25
CA ARG A 270 30.06 93.25 -59.34
C ARG A 270 30.52 93.51 -60.77
N GLU A 271 30.69 92.47 -61.59
CA GLU A 271 31.00 92.61 -63.01
C GLU A 271 29.81 93.17 -63.79
N LYS A 272 28.58 92.73 -63.46
CA LYS A 272 27.36 93.27 -64.08
C LYS A 272 27.16 94.76 -63.77
N ALA A 273 27.38 95.17 -62.52
CA ALA A 273 27.38 96.57 -62.10
C ALA A 273 28.52 97.41 -62.72
N ARG A 274 29.53 96.78 -63.32
CA ARG A 274 30.65 97.43 -64.02
C ARG A 274 30.41 97.60 -65.53
N ILE A 275 29.50 96.80 -66.09
CA ILE A 275 29.12 96.80 -67.51
C ILE A 275 28.04 97.84 -67.81
N GLU A 276 27.26 98.28 -66.81
CA GLU A 276 26.22 99.31 -66.98
C GLU A 276 26.76 100.76 -66.92
N ASP A 277 28.04 100.97 -66.54
CA ASP A 277 28.66 102.31 -66.34
C ASP A 277 29.80 102.65 -67.35
N SER A 278 29.85 101.99 -68.52
CA SER A 278 30.91 102.27 -69.53
C SER A 278 30.48 102.07 -70.99
N GLY A 279 29.58 102.94 -71.49
CA GLY A 279 29.16 102.93 -72.89
C GLY A 279 29.97 103.83 -73.83
N LYS A 280 30.84 103.25 -74.68
CA LYS A 280 31.04 103.58 -76.13
C LYS A 280 32.28 102.92 -76.76
N SER A 281 32.14 102.48 -78.02
CA SER A 281 33.16 101.97 -78.97
C SER A 281 33.96 100.72 -78.53
N GLY A 282 34.44 99.86 -79.43
CA GLY A 282 34.22 99.79 -80.88
C GLY A 282 35.12 98.72 -81.54
N ASP A 283 34.59 98.03 -82.55
CA ASP A 283 35.22 97.09 -83.50
C ASP A 283 36.15 95.93 -83.03
N ALA A 284 35.67 94.72 -83.35
CA ALA A 284 36.31 93.72 -84.21
C ALA A 284 37.67 93.03 -83.90
N HIS A 285 37.58 91.69 -83.93
CA HIS A 285 38.41 90.72 -84.69
C HIS A 285 39.64 90.01 -84.06
N VAL A 286 39.66 88.67 -84.21
CA VAL A 286 40.78 87.69 -84.00
C VAL A 286 41.40 87.66 -82.57
N VAL A 287 42.04 86.59 -82.06
CA VAL A 287 42.67 85.40 -82.65
C VAL A 287 42.19 84.08 -82.02
N ALA A 288 42.21 83.06 -82.88
CA ALA A 288 41.97 81.63 -82.78
C ALA A 288 42.69 80.77 -81.70
N ARG A 289 42.13 79.55 -81.55
CA ARG A 289 42.78 78.20 -81.51
C ARG A 289 43.49 77.71 -80.22
N GLY A 290 43.57 76.37 -80.13
CA GLY A 290 43.97 75.62 -78.93
C GLY A 290 42.73 75.18 -78.15
N ASP A 291 42.00 74.12 -78.51
CA ASP A 291 42.38 72.71 -78.80
C ASP A 291 42.67 71.90 -77.51
N LEU A 292 42.36 70.61 -77.55
CA LEU A 292 41.94 69.77 -76.41
C LEU A 292 42.97 69.65 -75.26
N GLY A 293 42.54 69.97 -74.04
CA GLY A 293 43.21 69.61 -72.78
C GLY A 293 42.57 68.37 -72.15
N VAL A 294 43.39 67.40 -71.71
CA VAL A 294 42.97 66.01 -71.41
C VAL A 294 42.43 65.84 -69.97
N ASP A 295 42.09 66.93 -69.27
CA ASP A 295 41.93 66.91 -67.82
C ASP A 295 40.51 66.71 -67.26
N ASP A 296 39.46 66.95 -68.06
CA ASP A 296 38.09 66.58 -67.66
C ASP A 296 37.88 65.05 -67.66
N GLU A 297 38.64 64.29 -68.47
CA GLU A 297 38.67 62.82 -68.38
C GLU A 297 39.50 62.34 -67.16
N ASN A 298 40.55 63.07 -66.77
CA ASN A 298 41.39 62.71 -65.62
C ASN A 298 40.64 62.76 -64.28
N ASN A 299 39.70 63.69 -64.11
CA ASN A 299 38.92 63.78 -62.87
C ASN A 299 37.94 62.60 -62.72
N LEU A 300 37.28 62.17 -63.81
CA LEU A 300 36.44 60.96 -63.80
C LEU A 300 37.26 59.69 -63.53
N ARG A 301 38.49 59.59 -64.07
CA ARG A 301 39.38 58.44 -63.81
C ARG A 301 39.92 58.40 -62.37
N LYS A 302 40.13 59.55 -61.71
CA LYS A 302 40.52 59.58 -60.29
C LYS A 302 39.40 59.17 -59.34
N GLN A 303 38.15 59.50 -59.65
CA GLN A 303 37.01 59.19 -58.78
C GLN A 303 36.71 57.68 -58.66
N VAL A 304 37.14 56.87 -59.64
CA VAL A 304 37.11 55.40 -59.57
C VAL A 304 38.24 54.81 -58.70
N ASN A 305 39.37 55.50 -58.58
CA ASN A 305 40.57 54.97 -57.89
C ASN A 305 40.55 55.10 -56.36
N GLN A 306 39.54 55.72 -55.74
CA GLN A 306 39.32 55.59 -54.28
C GLN A 306 38.42 54.41 -53.90
N SER A 307 37.77 53.73 -54.86
CA SER A 307 37.14 52.42 -54.64
C SER A 307 38.16 51.27 -54.52
N ALA A 308 39.45 51.54 -54.75
CA ALA A 308 40.54 50.56 -54.79
C ALA A 308 41.03 50.07 -53.40
N TRP A 309 40.33 50.37 -52.30
CA TRP A 309 40.60 49.77 -50.98
C TRP A 309 39.51 48.80 -50.49
N GLY A 310 38.54 48.45 -51.35
CA GLY A 310 37.62 47.34 -51.09
C GLY A 310 38.23 45.95 -51.35
N ILE A 311 39.10 45.83 -52.35
CA ILE A 311 39.62 44.55 -52.90
C ILE A 311 40.76 43.96 -52.04
N ALA A 312 40.58 44.02 -50.73
CA ALA A 312 41.43 43.38 -49.72
C ALA A 312 40.63 42.44 -48.79
N LYS A 313 39.31 42.66 -48.61
CA LYS A 313 38.47 41.79 -47.75
C LYS A 313 38.14 40.44 -48.39
N ASP A 314 37.81 40.41 -49.68
CA ASP A 314 37.31 39.19 -50.34
C ASP A 314 38.37 38.08 -50.45
N LYS A 315 39.67 38.43 -50.41
CA LYS A 315 40.78 37.45 -50.36
C LYS A 315 40.88 36.69 -49.03
N VAL A 316 40.20 37.14 -47.96
CA VAL A 316 40.13 36.39 -46.69
C VAL A 316 38.99 35.38 -46.69
N ALA A 317 37.85 35.73 -47.31
CA ALA A 317 36.67 34.85 -47.38
C ALA A 317 36.95 33.53 -48.15
N ILE A 318 37.73 33.62 -49.23
CA ILE A 318 38.17 32.44 -50.01
C ILE A 318 39.11 31.54 -49.18
N ARG A 319 39.92 32.11 -48.28
CA ARG A 319 40.80 31.33 -47.42
C ARG A 319 40.01 30.56 -46.36
N MET A 320 39.08 31.22 -45.66
CA MET A 320 38.21 30.54 -44.67
C MET A 320 37.20 29.55 -45.26
N THR A 321 37.10 29.45 -46.59
CA THR A 321 36.39 28.36 -47.28
C THR A 321 37.33 27.21 -47.66
N ALA A 322 38.58 27.49 -48.04
CA ALA A 322 39.61 26.45 -48.20
C ALA A 322 39.91 25.73 -46.87
N ASP A 323 40.14 26.49 -45.78
CA ASP A 323 40.44 25.95 -44.45
C ASP A 323 39.32 25.00 -43.93
N LYS A 324 38.08 25.17 -44.41
CA LYS A 324 36.95 24.26 -44.09
C LYS A 324 36.94 23.01 -44.95
N VAL A 325 37.35 23.09 -46.22
CA VAL A 325 37.45 21.91 -47.09
C VAL A 325 38.55 20.99 -46.56
N GLU A 326 39.71 21.52 -46.14
CA GLU A 326 40.77 20.71 -45.49
C GLU A 326 40.25 19.98 -44.25
N VAL A 327 39.46 20.62 -43.38
CA VAL A 327 38.87 19.97 -42.20
C VAL A 327 37.86 18.87 -42.57
N TYR A 328 37.08 19.05 -43.64
CA TYR A 328 36.17 17.99 -44.12
C TYR A 328 36.91 16.85 -44.83
N GLU A 329 37.99 17.13 -45.57
CA GLU A 329 38.85 16.10 -46.16
C GLU A 329 39.64 15.33 -45.10
N GLU A 330 40.13 16.00 -44.04
CA GLU A 330 40.81 15.34 -42.92
C GLU A 330 39.83 14.49 -42.08
N ALA A 331 38.60 14.96 -41.88
CA ALA A 331 37.53 14.19 -41.25
C ALA A 331 37.10 12.99 -42.12
N PHE A 332 36.96 13.18 -43.43
CA PHE A 332 36.60 12.09 -44.35
C PHE A 332 37.74 11.06 -44.46
N GLY A 333 39.00 11.49 -44.52
CA GLY A 333 40.17 10.60 -44.48
C GLY A 333 40.25 9.78 -43.19
N LYS A 334 39.91 10.37 -42.03
CA LYS A 334 39.79 9.63 -40.76
C LYS A 334 38.67 8.58 -40.83
N ILE A 335 37.50 8.92 -41.36
CA ILE A 335 36.38 7.97 -41.53
C ILE A 335 36.74 6.86 -42.52
N GLN A 336 37.30 7.20 -43.69
CA GLN A 336 37.78 6.26 -44.71
C GLN A 336 38.84 5.30 -44.15
N SER A 337 39.76 5.79 -43.30
CA SER A 337 40.77 4.96 -42.62
C SER A 337 40.19 4.03 -41.54
N ALA A 338 39.04 4.38 -40.96
CA ALA A 338 38.37 3.61 -39.90
C ALA A 338 37.33 2.60 -40.45
N THR A 339 36.76 2.86 -41.63
CA THR A 339 35.73 2.00 -42.26
C THR A 339 36.24 1.18 -43.44
N GLY A 340 37.34 1.60 -44.10
CA GLY A 340 37.89 0.97 -45.30
C GLY A 340 37.07 1.19 -46.58
N ILE A 341 35.93 1.88 -46.50
CA ILE A 341 35.06 2.18 -47.65
C ILE A 341 35.59 3.43 -48.34
N SER A 342 36.01 3.31 -49.60
CA SER A 342 36.65 4.40 -50.34
C SER A 342 35.67 5.39 -50.99
N ASP A 343 34.41 5.00 -51.21
CA ASP A 343 33.39 5.80 -51.86
C ASP A 343 32.45 6.50 -50.84
N ILE A 344 32.12 7.77 -51.11
CA ILE A 344 31.23 8.60 -50.30
C ILE A 344 29.80 8.07 -50.37
N ASP A 345 29.33 7.71 -51.57
CA ASP A 345 27.93 7.32 -51.77
C ASP A 345 27.65 5.93 -51.15
N GLU A 346 28.62 5.01 -51.17
CA GLU A 346 28.51 3.72 -50.48
C GLU A 346 28.49 3.87 -48.96
N LEU A 347 29.29 4.80 -48.39
CA LEU A 347 29.27 5.10 -46.96
C LEU A 347 27.90 5.66 -46.54
N VAL A 348 27.33 6.59 -47.32
CA VAL A 348 26.03 7.20 -47.03
C VAL A 348 24.89 6.19 -47.19
N GLN A 349 24.92 5.34 -48.22
CA GLN A 349 23.95 4.24 -48.39
C GLN A 349 23.96 3.27 -47.20
N ASN A 350 25.15 2.86 -46.74
CA ASN A 350 25.27 1.98 -45.56
C ASN A 350 24.80 2.67 -44.27
N PHE A 351 24.99 3.98 -44.13
CA PHE A 351 24.49 4.73 -42.96
C PHE A 351 22.96 4.81 -42.95
N ILE A 352 22.33 5.09 -44.10
CA ILE A 352 20.87 5.08 -44.24
C ILE A 352 20.30 3.68 -43.98
N ALA A 353 20.93 2.63 -44.52
CA ALA A 353 20.51 1.25 -44.26
C ALA A 353 20.62 0.84 -42.78
N ALA A 354 21.61 1.35 -42.05
CA ALA A 354 21.75 1.15 -40.61
C ALA A 354 20.72 1.96 -39.80
N GLU A 355 20.34 3.16 -40.26
CA GLU A 355 19.27 3.96 -39.65
C GLU A 355 17.89 3.30 -39.85
N ASP A 356 17.58 2.83 -41.07
CA ASP A 356 16.37 2.05 -41.36
C ASP A 356 16.32 0.74 -40.57
N GLN A 357 17.44 0.02 -40.40
CA GLN A 357 17.48 -1.16 -39.53
C GLN A 357 17.18 -0.81 -38.07
N ASN A 358 17.77 0.25 -37.51
CA ASN A 358 17.47 0.71 -36.16
C ASN A 358 16.00 1.14 -36.01
N PHE A 359 15.43 1.82 -37.01
CA PHE A 359 14.01 2.20 -37.02
C PHE A 359 13.09 0.97 -37.10
N SER A 360 13.47 -0.07 -37.86
CA SER A 360 12.74 -1.34 -37.90
C SER A 360 12.79 -2.09 -36.56
N LEU A 361 13.95 -2.10 -35.89
CA LEU A 361 14.13 -2.70 -34.56
C LEU A 361 13.33 -1.95 -33.48
N PHE A 362 13.29 -0.61 -33.54
CA PHE A 362 12.46 0.19 -32.65
C PHE A 362 10.96 -0.11 -32.83
N ASN A 363 10.48 -0.26 -34.07
CA ASN A 363 9.10 -0.65 -34.34
C ASN A 363 8.81 -2.10 -33.86
N TYR A 364 9.74 -3.04 -34.06
CA TYR A 364 9.62 -4.41 -33.56
C TYR A 364 9.61 -4.50 -32.02
N ALA A 365 10.43 -3.70 -31.33
CA ALA A 365 10.44 -3.61 -29.87
C ALA A 365 9.13 -3.02 -29.33
N ASN A 366 8.55 -2.03 -30.00
CA ASN A 366 7.23 -1.48 -29.68
C ASN A 366 6.11 -2.50 -29.93
N GLN A 367 6.19 -3.29 -31.01
CA GLN A 367 5.25 -4.38 -31.29
C GLN A 367 5.31 -5.46 -30.21
N LEU A 368 6.51 -5.96 -29.86
CA LEU A 368 6.70 -6.91 -28.75
C LEU A 368 6.16 -6.34 -27.43
N SER A 369 6.41 -5.06 -27.13
CA SER A 369 5.88 -4.38 -25.94
C SER A 369 4.34 -4.23 -25.96
N GLY A 370 3.71 -4.27 -27.12
CA GLY A 370 2.26 -4.33 -27.28
C GLY A 370 1.71 -5.75 -27.13
N ASP A 371 2.40 -6.75 -27.68
CA ASP A 371 1.97 -8.15 -27.63
C ASP A 371 2.20 -8.78 -26.25
N ILE A 372 3.24 -8.36 -25.51
CA ILE A 372 3.42 -8.67 -24.08
C ILE A 372 2.18 -8.21 -23.29
N LYS A 373 1.71 -6.97 -23.48
CA LYS A 373 0.54 -6.45 -22.76
C LYS A 373 -0.76 -7.19 -23.10
N LYS A 374 -0.90 -7.69 -24.33
CA LYS A 374 -2.04 -8.56 -24.72
C LYS A 374 -1.95 -9.94 -24.05
N LEU A 375 -0.76 -10.49 -23.94
CA LEU A 375 -0.51 -11.76 -23.24
C LEU A 375 -0.72 -11.61 -21.72
N GLU A 376 -0.24 -10.53 -21.11
CA GLU A 376 -0.49 -10.19 -19.70
C GLU A 376 -2.00 -10.06 -19.41
N ALA A 377 -2.75 -9.37 -20.27
CA ALA A 377 -4.20 -9.28 -20.17
C ALA A 377 -4.86 -10.67 -20.29
N SER A 378 -4.49 -11.46 -21.30
CA SER A 378 -5.03 -12.81 -21.52
C SER A 378 -4.72 -13.77 -20.36
N VAL A 379 -3.54 -13.65 -19.74
CA VAL A 379 -3.16 -14.39 -18.52
C VAL A 379 -3.98 -13.91 -17.33
N GLY A 380 -4.26 -12.62 -17.22
CA GLY A 380 -5.19 -12.07 -16.22
C GLY A 380 -6.60 -12.65 -16.35
N ASP A 381 -7.17 -12.64 -17.56
CA ASP A 381 -8.50 -13.17 -17.85
C ASP A 381 -8.59 -14.67 -17.56
N LEU A 382 -7.61 -15.46 -18.04
CA LEU A 382 -7.51 -16.90 -17.75
C LEU A 382 -7.31 -17.19 -16.25
N THR A 383 -6.62 -16.31 -15.52
CA THR A 383 -6.46 -16.42 -14.06
C THR A 383 -7.77 -16.13 -13.33
N LEU A 384 -8.59 -15.19 -13.82
CA LEU A 384 -9.93 -14.94 -13.28
C LEU A 384 -10.86 -16.12 -13.56
N GLU A 385 -10.85 -16.66 -14.78
CA GLU A 385 -11.65 -17.83 -15.18
C GLU A 385 -11.25 -19.09 -14.39
N PHE A 386 -9.94 -19.35 -14.21
CA PHE A 386 -9.43 -20.43 -13.37
C PHE A 386 -9.84 -20.29 -11.90
N ASN A 387 -9.79 -19.08 -11.34
CA ASN A 387 -10.23 -18.84 -9.96
C ASN A 387 -11.75 -19.05 -9.80
N ALA A 388 -12.56 -18.61 -10.77
CA ALA A 388 -14.00 -18.84 -10.77
C ALA A 388 -14.36 -20.34 -10.84
N LEU A 389 -13.63 -21.12 -11.64
CA LEU A 389 -13.76 -22.59 -11.70
C LEU A 389 -13.31 -23.29 -10.41
N LYS A 390 -12.37 -22.70 -9.67
CA LYS A 390 -11.87 -23.22 -8.38
C LYS A 390 -12.85 -22.96 -7.21
N THR A 391 -13.67 -21.91 -7.31
CA THR A 391 -14.77 -21.62 -6.37
C THR A 391 -16.06 -22.34 -6.78
N GLY A 392 -16.24 -23.57 -6.33
CA GLY A 392 -17.41 -24.40 -6.65
C GLY A 392 -18.75 -23.85 -6.13
N GLY A 393 -19.40 -23.01 -6.94
CA GLY A 393 -20.85 -22.80 -6.93
C GLY A 393 -21.45 -21.87 -5.87
N THR A 394 -21.52 -20.56 -6.18
CA THR A 394 -22.74 -19.75 -5.95
C THR A 394 -22.71 -18.46 -6.80
N ALA A 395 -23.88 -17.93 -7.14
CA ALA A 395 -24.12 -16.81 -8.07
C ALA A 395 -23.89 -15.42 -7.41
N PRO A 396 -23.82 -14.27 -8.16
CA PRO A 396 -24.28 -14.06 -9.55
C PRO A 396 -23.30 -13.41 -10.54
N THR A 397 -23.72 -13.37 -11.81
CA THR A 397 -22.96 -13.01 -13.02
C THR A 397 -23.17 -11.57 -13.51
N PRO A 398 -22.13 -10.90 -14.06
CA PRO A 398 -22.30 -9.94 -15.16
C PRO A 398 -22.39 -10.68 -16.52
N SER A 399 -23.01 -10.06 -17.54
CA SER A 399 -23.40 -10.72 -18.79
C SER A 399 -22.43 -10.52 -19.98
N PRO A 400 -22.19 -11.56 -20.83
CA PRO A 400 -21.48 -11.44 -22.12
C PRO A 400 -22.28 -10.71 -23.23
N PRO A 401 -21.66 -10.39 -24.39
CA PRO A 401 -22.25 -9.56 -25.44
C PRO A 401 -23.22 -10.30 -26.40
N GLN A 402 -23.86 -9.50 -27.27
CA GLN A 402 -24.98 -9.83 -28.15
C GLN A 402 -24.73 -10.99 -29.14
N LEU A 403 -25.71 -11.91 -29.24
CA LEU A 403 -26.06 -12.61 -30.47
C LEU A 403 -27.54 -13.07 -30.42
N SER A 404 -28.10 -13.50 -31.56
CA SER A 404 -29.54 -13.42 -31.85
C SER A 404 -30.42 -14.54 -31.29
N ALA A 405 -31.69 -14.21 -31.08
CA ALA A 405 -32.73 -15.06 -30.51
C ALA A 405 -33.15 -16.27 -31.37
N ILE A 406 -33.60 -17.33 -30.67
CA ILE A 406 -34.73 -18.23 -31.03
C ILE A 406 -35.46 -18.51 -29.71
N ALA A 407 -36.80 -18.62 -29.75
CA ALA A 407 -37.64 -18.82 -28.55
C ALA A 407 -38.29 -20.22 -28.52
N VAL A 408 -38.39 -20.81 -27.32
CA VAL A 408 -39.27 -21.94 -26.99
C VAL A 408 -39.79 -21.73 -25.56
N GLU A 409 -41.05 -22.08 -25.31
CA GLU A 409 -41.71 -21.91 -24.00
C GLU A 409 -41.64 -23.18 -23.13
N GLY A 410 -41.50 -22.97 -21.81
CA GLY A 410 -42.25 -23.76 -20.82
C GLY A 410 -41.61 -24.99 -20.17
N VAL A 411 -42.15 -25.28 -18.98
CA VAL A 411 -42.09 -26.54 -18.21
C VAL A 411 -40.74 -26.96 -17.59
N GLY A 412 -40.75 -27.09 -16.26
CA GLY A 412 -40.33 -28.35 -15.64
C GLY A 412 -38.96 -28.42 -14.98
N ASP A 413 -39.02 -28.80 -13.70
CA ASP A 413 -37.94 -29.35 -12.87
C ASP A 413 -37.12 -30.49 -13.55
N GLY A 414 -35.84 -30.64 -13.18
CA GLY A 414 -35.11 -31.91 -13.31
C GLY A 414 -34.17 -32.15 -14.50
N GLY A 415 -33.07 -31.39 -14.62
CA GLY A 415 -31.79 -31.88 -15.20
C GLY A 415 -31.56 -31.69 -16.72
N ALA A 416 -30.35 -31.21 -17.07
CA ALA A 416 -29.88 -30.97 -18.44
C ALA A 416 -28.33 -31.11 -18.50
N PRO A 417 -27.67 -31.29 -19.67
CA PRO A 417 -27.15 -32.62 -19.98
C PRO A 417 -25.63 -32.73 -20.25
N GLU A 418 -25.08 -33.93 -20.02
CA GLU A 418 -23.64 -34.27 -20.09
C GLU A 418 -22.97 -33.92 -21.45
N SER A 419 -23.74 -33.86 -22.55
CA SER A 419 -23.23 -33.57 -23.89
C SER A 419 -22.61 -32.18 -24.04
N VAL A 420 -23.11 -31.18 -23.31
CA VAL A 420 -22.53 -29.82 -23.31
C VAL A 420 -21.15 -29.82 -22.66
N LYS A 421 -21.01 -30.59 -21.59
CA LYS A 421 -19.78 -30.73 -20.80
C LYS A 421 -18.69 -31.50 -21.56
N GLN A 422 -19.04 -32.56 -22.28
CA GLN A 422 -18.12 -33.23 -23.21
C GLN A 422 -17.64 -32.29 -24.32
N LYS A 423 -18.53 -31.46 -24.88
CA LYS A 423 -18.14 -30.51 -25.93
C LYS A 423 -17.20 -29.42 -25.41
N PHE A 424 -17.46 -28.89 -24.20
CA PHE A 424 -16.59 -27.93 -23.54
C PHE A 424 -15.20 -28.51 -23.18
N LEU A 425 -15.13 -29.79 -22.81
CA LEU A 425 -13.86 -30.50 -22.62
C LEU A 425 -13.08 -30.66 -23.94
N SER A 426 -13.76 -30.98 -25.05
CA SER A 426 -13.13 -31.05 -26.38
C SER A 426 -12.55 -29.70 -26.83
N ASP A 427 -13.31 -28.61 -26.66
CA ASP A 427 -12.84 -27.25 -26.98
C ASP A 427 -11.65 -26.83 -26.08
N LEU A 428 -11.61 -27.30 -24.83
CA LEU A 428 -10.48 -27.09 -23.92
C LEU A 428 -9.24 -27.90 -24.34
N GLU A 429 -9.39 -29.19 -24.69
CA GLU A 429 -8.28 -30.03 -25.17
C GLU A 429 -7.66 -29.49 -26.47
N GLU A 430 -8.48 -29.00 -27.40
CA GLU A 430 -7.99 -28.37 -28.64
C GLU A 430 -7.23 -27.05 -28.35
N ARG A 431 -7.77 -26.20 -27.46
CA ARG A 431 -7.07 -24.98 -27.00
C ARG A 431 -5.76 -25.30 -26.28
N TRP A 432 -5.74 -26.34 -25.44
CA TRP A 432 -4.56 -26.76 -24.70
C TRP A 432 -3.47 -27.24 -25.66
N SER A 433 -3.82 -28.10 -26.64
CA SER A 433 -2.91 -28.49 -27.72
C SER A 433 -2.42 -27.30 -28.57
N GLY A 434 -3.26 -26.27 -28.74
CA GLY A 434 -2.89 -25.01 -29.41
C GLY A 434 -1.96 -24.10 -28.59
N MET A 435 -1.90 -24.27 -27.27
CA MET A 435 -0.90 -23.63 -26.39
C MET A 435 0.39 -24.44 -26.30
N ASP A 436 0.28 -25.76 -26.22
CA ASP A 436 1.40 -26.70 -26.14
C ASP A 436 2.33 -26.56 -27.36
N LYS A 437 1.76 -26.55 -28.58
CA LYS A 437 2.49 -26.27 -29.83
C LYS A 437 3.16 -24.89 -29.89
N LYS A 438 2.68 -23.91 -29.10
CA LYS A 438 3.34 -22.60 -28.97
C LYS A 438 4.49 -22.66 -27.97
N ALA A 439 4.35 -23.43 -26.90
CA ALA A 439 5.46 -23.71 -25.98
C ALA A 439 6.59 -24.44 -26.72
N GLU A 440 6.29 -25.51 -27.47
CA GLU A 440 7.25 -26.22 -28.34
C GLU A 440 7.99 -25.25 -29.30
N HIS A 441 7.28 -24.29 -29.90
CA HIS A 441 7.90 -23.31 -30.81
C HIS A 441 8.86 -22.34 -30.11
N TYR A 442 8.53 -21.90 -28.89
CA TYR A 442 9.43 -21.08 -28.08
C TYR A 442 10.61 -21.88 -27.54
N GLU A 443 10.40 -23.15 -27.16
CA GLU A 443 11.47 -24.05 -26.75
C GLU A 443 12.43 -24.36 -27.92
N LEU A 444 11.90 -24.59 -29.13
CA LEU A 444 12.70 -24.75 -30.35
C LEU A 444 13.56 -23.51 -30.64
N LYS A 445 13.00 -22.29 -30.46
CA LYS A 445 13.77 -21.04 -30.55
C LYS A 445 14.85 -20.95 -29.48
N ASN A 446 14.57 -21.36 -28.25
CA ASN A 446 15.58 -21.41 -27.18
C ASN A 446 16.70 -22.41 -27.53
N GLN A 447 16.36 -23.60 -28.04
CA GLN A 447 17.35 -24.58 -28.52
C GLN A 447 18.18 -24.05 -29.70
N GLN A 448 17.61 -23.22 -30.58
CA GLN A 448 18.36 -22.52 -31.64
C GLN A 448 19.32 -21.47 -31.07
N ALA A 449 18.88 -20.67 -30.09
CA ALA A 449 19.75 -19.71 -29.39
C ALA A 449 20.91 -20.41 -28.66
N MET A 450 20.65 -21.50 -27.93
CA MET A 450 21.66 -22.28 -27.23
C MET A 450 22.66 -22.95 -28.20
N LYS A 451 22.21 -23.39 -29.39
CA LYS A 451 23.11 -23.85 -30.45
C LYS A 451 24.03 -22.73 -30.95
N THR A 452 23.51 -21.52 -31.15
CA THR A 452 24.32 -20.35 -31.52
C THR A 452 25.33 -19.99 -30.44
N LEU A 453 24.92 -19.96 -29.16
CA LEU A 453 25.80 -19.75 -28.00
C LEU A 453 26.92 -20.80 -27.94
N THR A 454 26.58 -22.07 -28.18
CA THR A 454 27.56 -23.18 -28.25
C THR A 454 28.54 -22.99 -29.42
N SER A 455 28.08 -22.49 -30.57
CA SER A 455 28.95 -22.16 -31.71
C SER A 455 29.88 -20.98 -31.42
N VAL A 456 29.40 -19.93 -30.73
CA VAL A 456 30.23 -18.80 -30.28
C VAL A 456 31.28 -19.27 -29.27
N ARG A 457 30.89 -20.09 -28.29
CA ARG A 457 31.79 -20.74 -27.31
C ARG A 457 32.94 -21.49 -27.99
N ALA A 458 32.61 -22.32 -28.99
CA ALA A 458 33.60 -23.05 -29.76
C ALA A 458 34.50 -22.14 -30.62
N GLY A 459 33.94 -21.05 -31.16
CA GLY A 459 34.71 -20.02 -31.87
C GLY A 459 35.74 -19.32 -30.98
N ILE A 460 35.32 -18.85 -29.80
CA ILE A 460 36.20 -18.20 -28.82
C ILE A 460 37.32 -19.16 -28.39
N GLN A 461 36.98 -20.42 -28.02
CA GLN A 461 37.98 -21.44 -27.70
C GLN A 461 38.95 -21.69 -28.86
N SER A 462 38.46 -21.76 -30.11
CA SER A 462 39.32 -22.00 -31.27
C SER A 462 40.24 -20.82 -31.59
N ILE A 463 39.89 -19.58 -31.21
CA ILE A 463 40.77 -18.42 -31.35
C ILE A 463 41.81 -18.42 -30.22
N PHE A 464 41.36 -18.64 -28.98
CA PHE A 464 42.19 -18.76 -27.78
C PHE A 464 43.32 -19.79 -27.96
N ASN A 465 42.95 -21.03 -28.34
CA ASN A 465 43.88 -22.12 -28.57
C ASN A 465 44.80 -21.88 -29.79
N ARG A 466 44.40 -21.05 -30.77
CA ARG A 466 45.23 -20.71 -31.95
C ARG A 466 46.26 -19.62 -31.68
N LEU A 467 45.96 -18.70 -30.77
CA LEU A 467 46.88 -17.63 -30.36
C LEU A 467 47.86 -18.07 -29.28
N GLY A 468 47.66 -19.25 -28.68
CA GLY A 468 48.51 -19.79 -27.62
C GLY A 468 48.33 -19.07 -26.28
N CYS A 469 47.13 -18.52 -26.03
CA CYS A 469 46.80 -17.80 -24.80
C CYS A 469 46.87 -18.71 -23.55
N ASP A 470 47.44 -18.20 -22.46
CA ASP A 470 47.40 -18.86 -21.15
C ASP A 470 45.99 -18.73 -20.50
N PRO A 471 45.43 -19.81 -19.92
CA PRO A 471 44.10 -19.77 -19.30
C PRO A 471 44.05 -18.81 -18.10
N PRO A 472 43.02 -17.95 -17.98
CA PRO A 472 42.92 -16.98 -16.89
C PRO A 472 42.85 -17.67 -15.51
N PRO A 473 43.46 -17.09 -14.45
CA PRO A 473 43.61 -17.77 -13.15
C PRO A 473 42.28 -18.20 -12.52
N LEU A 474 42.18 -19.48 -12.16
CA LEU A 474 40.93 -20.11 -11.70
C LEU A 474 40.62 -19.87 -10.20
N ALA A 475 41.15 -18.79 -9.62
CA ALA A 475 41.27 -18.59 -8.17
C ALA A 475 40.48 -17.36 -7.66
N ALA A 476 39.19 -17.27 -8.00
CA ALA A 476 38.31 -16.18 -7.55
C ALA A 476 36.86 -16.64 -7.24
N MET A 477 36.66 -17.92 -6.88
CA MET A 477 35.37 -18.45 -6.39
C MET A 477 35.63 -19.44 -5.25
N GLY A 478 35.50 -18.97 -4.01
CA GLY A 478 35.56 -19.81 -2.81
C GLY A 478 34.15 -20.12 -2.30
N ASP A 479 33.76 -21.41 -2.30
CA ASP A 479 32.43 -21.86 -1.90
C ASP A 479 32.54 -23.14 -1.05
N THR A 480 32.44 -23.00 0.27
CA THR A 480 32.49 -24.09 1.27
C THR A 480 31.48 -23.81 2.38
N GLN A 481 30.23 -24.25 2.22
CA GLN A 481 29.69 -25.57 2.58
C GLN A 481 29.56 -25.89 4.08
N SER A 482 28.36 -26.31 4.47
CA SER A 482 28.10 -27.27 5.55
C SER A 482 27.30 -28.46 4.99
N SER A 483 27.35 -29.61 5.68
CA SER A 483 27.30 -30.97 5.09
C SER A 483 26.13 -31.83 5.66
N PRO A 484 26.01 -33.18 5.47
CA PRO A 484 26.87 -34.15 4.74
C PRO A 484 26.17 -35.31 3.96
N SER A 485 26.92 -35.96 3.04
CA SER A 485 27.07 -37.44 2.86
C SER A 485 27.17 -37.93 1.37
N PRO A 486 27.95 -39.00 1.06
CA PRO A 486 28.28 -39.49 -0.31
C PRO A 486 27.50 -40.78 -0.69
N PRO A 487 27.75 -41.54 -1.81
CA PRO A 487 28.81 -41.51 -2.85
C PRO A 487 28.21 -41.57 -4.30
N PRO A 488 28.79 -42.14 -5.42
CA PRO A 488 30.13 -42.72 -5.69
C PRO A 488 30.79 -42.44 -7.08
N ALA A 489 32.02 -43.00 -7.25
CA ALA A 489 32.60 -43.64 -8.46
C ALA A 489 32.93 -42.85 -9.78
N THR A 490 34.25 -42.72 -10.03
CA THR A 490 34.98 -42.87 -11.33
C THR A 490 34.54 -42.08 -12.58
N THR A 491 35.43 -41.41 -13.32
CA THR A 491 36.72 -41.92 -13.85
C THR A 491 37.69 -40.77 -14.16
N GLN A 492 39.00 -41.02 -14.14
CA GLN A 492 39.99 -40.05 -14.67
C GLN A 492 39.90 -39.92 -16.19
N GLY A 493 39.88 -38.68 -16.69
CA GLY A 493 39.98 -38.35 -18.11
C GLY A 493 40.25 -36.86 -18.27
N SER A 494 41.45 -36.51 -18.70
CA SER A 494 41.87 -35.12 -18.91
C SER A 494 41.08 -34.46 -20.04
N ASN A 495 40.55 -33.25 -19.80
CA ASN A 495 40.18 -32.32 -20.86
C ASN A 495 40.42 -30.88 -20.40
N GLU A 496 40.75 -30.02 -21.36
CA GLU A 496 41.30 -28.68 -21.11
C GLU A 496 40.19 -27.65 -20.77
N GLY A 497 40.60 -26.46 -20.31
CA GLY A 497 39.71 -25.41 -19.84
C GLY A 497 38.74 -24.91 -20.91
N SER A 498 37.51 -25.44 -20.90
CA SER A 498 36.44 -24.99 -21.82
C SER A 498 35.82 -23.68 -21.32
N VAL A 499 35.79 -22.63 -22.16
CA VAL A 499 35.17 -21.33 -21.82
C VAL A 499 33.73 -21.52 -21.33
N SER A 500 33.37 -21.16 -20.09
CA SER A 500 31.98 -21.16 -19.62
C SER A 500 31.21 -19.95 -20.17
N GLU A 501 29.88 -19.98 -20.14
CA GLU A 501 29.05 -18.84 -20.55
C GLU A 501 29.35 -17.59 -19.70
N SER A 502 29.61 -17.78 -18.40
CA SER A 502 30.07 -16.73 -17.47
C SER A 502 31.50 -16.23 -17.72
N ALA A 503 32.33 -16.95 -18.48
CA ALA A 503 33.75 -16.65 -18.69
C ALA A 503 34.10 -16.21 -20.12
N MET A 504 33.12 -16.05 -21.02
CA MET A 504 33.39 -15.64 -22.41
C MET A 504 34.11 -14.29 -22.51
N LEU A 505 33.74 -13.31 -21.67
CA LEU A 505 34.36 -11.98 -21.64
C LEU A 505 35.84 -12.03 -21.17
N PRO A 506 36.18 -12.67 -20.03
CA PRO A 506 37.58 -12.92 -19.66
C PRO A 506 38.43 -13.56 -20.76
N TYR A 507 37.94 -14.61 -21.43
CA TYR A 507 38.69 -15.27 -22.51
C TYR A 507 38.90 -14.37 -23.74
N LEU A 508 37.93 -13.52 -24.07
CA LEU A 508 38.09 -12.50 -25.12
C LEU A 508 39.11 -11.41 -24.75
N GLY A 509 39.16 -10.98 -23.49
CA GLY A 509 40.17 -10.01 -23.02
C GLY A 509 41.60 -10.55 -23.08
N VAL A 510 41.81 -11.84 -22.79
CA VAL A 510 43.12 -12.49 -22.96
C VAL A 510 43.49 -12.61 -24.44
N ILE A 511 42.54 -12.99 -25.31
CA ILE A 511 42.72 -12.98 -26.78
C ILE A 511 43.18 -11.61 -27.28
N GLU A 512 42.53 -10.53 -26.84
CA GLU A 512 42.87 -9.15 -27.21
C GLU A 512 44.28 -8.77 -26.74
N LYS A 513 44.65 -9.09 -25.50
CA LYS A 513 45.99 -8.84 -24.97
C LYS A 513 47.07 -9.55 -25.81
N THR A 514 46.94 -10.87 -26.01
CA THR A 514 47.91 -11.66 -26.77
C THR A 514 48.02 -11.20 -28.23
N ALA A 515 46.90 -10.81 -28.86
CA ALA A 515 46.91 -10.25 -30.22
C ALA A 515 47.68 -8.92 -30.30
N ASN A 516 47.50 -8.02 -29.32
CA ASN A 516 48.23 -6.75 -29.25
C ASN A 516 49.74 -6.95 -28.99
N GLU A 517 50.13 -7.92 -28.15
CA GLU A 517 51.53 -8.28 -27.91
C GLU A 517 52.21 -8.83 -29.19
N ILE A 518 51.52 -9.69 -29.94
CA ILE A 518 51.99 -10.19 -31.25
C ILE A 518 52.15 -9.04 -32.25
N LEU A 519 51.22 -8.07 -32.28
CA LEU A 519 51.31 -6.90 -33.15
C LEU A 519 52.47 -5.98 -32.78
N GLN A 520 52.79 -5.81 -31.49
CA GLN A 520 53.96 -5.05 -31.05
C GLN A 520 55.29 -5.76 -31.39
N LEU A 521 55.35 -7.08 -31.24
CA LEU A 521 56.51 -7.88 -31.68
C LEU A 521 56.69 -7.82 -33.20
N PHE A 522 55.60 -7.89 -33.97
CA PHE A 522 55.66 -7.74 -35.42
C PHE A 522 56.13 -6.33 -35.84
N ALA A 523 55.56 -5.27 -35.27
CA ALA A 523 55.96 -3.89 -35.56
C ALA A 523 57.43 -3.61 -35.21
N SER A 524 57.90 -4.05 -34.04
CA SER A 524 59.31 -3.90 -33.65
C SER A 524 60.27 -4.73 -34.52
N SER A 525 59.87 -5.93 -34.96
CA SER A 525 60.66 -6.70 -35.93
C SER A 525 60.76 -6.04 -37.32
N GLN A 526 59.73 -5.33 -37.78
CA GLN A 526 59.83 -4.58 -39.04
C GLN A 526 60.78 -3.38 -38.93
N VAL A 527 60.73 -2.65 -37.80
CA VAL A 527 61.67 -1.54 -37.53
C VAL A 527 63.13 -2.04 -37.47
N ALA A 528 63.37 -3.24 -36.96
CA ALA A 528 64.70 -3.87 -36.95
C ALA A 528 65.20 -4.32 -38.35
N VAL A 529 64.31 -4.49 -39.34
CA VAL A 529 64.66 -4.90 -40.71
C VAL A 529 64.82 -3.71 -41.67
N SER A 530 64.26 -2.55 -41.34
CA SER A 530 64.45 -1.29 -42.09
C SER A 530 65.61 -0.42 -41.59
N GLY A 531 66.54 -0.99 -40.80
CA GLY A 531 67.54 -0.24 -40.02
C GLY A 531 68.93 -0.07 -40.64
N GLU A 532 69.27 -0.80 -41.72
CA GLU A 532 70.61 -0.76 -42.33
C GLU A 532 70.56 -0.74 -43.87
N GLU A 533 70.67 0.45 -44.49
CA GLU A 533 71.43 0.59 -45.74
C GLU A 533 71.76 2.07 -46.08
N ASN A 534 72.95 2.29 -46.67
CA ASN A 534 73.49 3.54 -47.23
C ASN A 534 73.96 4.64 -46.24
N GLY A 535 75.28 4.90 -46.08
CA GLY A 535 76.43 4.15 -46.62
C GLY A 535 77.79 4.87 -46.51
N ALA A 536 78.85 4.11 -46.82
CA ALA A 536 80.28 4.49 -46.96
C ALA A 536 80.95 5.14 -45.72
N ALA A 537 81.96 4.55 -45.08
CA ALA A 537 82.72 3.29 -45.29
C ALA A 537 83.30 2.80 -43.92
N ASP A 538 84.34 1.97 -43.73
CA ASP A 538 85.41 1.43 -44.58
C ASP A 538 86.09 0.18 -43.95
N PHE A 539 87.26 -0.22 -44.47
CA PHE A 539 88.23 -1.23 -43.98
C PHE A 539 88.55 -1.14 -42.46
N GLU A 540 88.86 -2.23 -41.71
CA GLU A 540 88.89 -3.69 -42.01
C GLU A 540 89.00 -4.56 -40.71
N VAL A 541 88.68 -5.87 -40.79
CA VAL A 541 89.03 -7.02 -39.89
C VAL A 541 88.67 -6.98 -38.38
N GLY A 542 88.06 -8.05 -37.80
CA GLY A 542 87.87 -8.14 -36.32
C GLY A 542 87.31 -9.40 -35.61
N ASP A 543 87.15 -10.54 -36.30
CA ASP A 543 86.81 -11.93 -35.82
C ASP A 543 86.51 -12.27 -34.31
N LYS A 544 85.34 -12.93 -34.07
CA LYS A 544 85.01 -14.00 -33.07
C LYS A 544 84.65 -13.77 -31.56
N TYR A 545 83.57 -14.49 -31.16
CA TYR A 545 83.21 -15.04 -29.81
C TYR A 545 82.85 -14.02 -28.68
N LEU A 546 82.17 -14.37 -27.56
CA LEU A 546 81.80 -15.66 -26.92
C LEU A 546 80.49 -15.57 -26.08
N MET A 547 79.87 -16.72 -25.78
CA MET A 547 78.88 -17.02 -24.70
C MET A 547 79.34 -18.34 -24.01
N PRO A 548 79.03 -18.71 -22.73
CA PRO A 548 77.75 -18.47 -22.02
C PRO A 548 77.73 -18.47 -20.43
N LYS A 549 76.52 -18.31 -19.85
CA LYS A 549 75.91 -19.05 -18.69
C LYS A 549 76.40 -19.00 -17.20
N THR A 550 75.37 -18.92 -16.33
CA THR A 550 75.07 -19.66 -15.06
C THR A 550 75.53 -19.23 -13.64
N VAL A 551 74.50 -18.92 -12.80
CA VAL A 551 74.21 -19.43 -11.43
C VAL A 551 74.74 -18.70 -10.17
N VAL A 552 73.96 -18.84 -9.07
CA VAL A 552 74.12 -18.38 -7.66
C VAL A 552 73.51 -17.00 -7.29
N ALA A 553 72.84 -16.97 -6.14
CA ALA A 553 72.34 -15.83 -5.35
C ALA A 553 72.62 -16.15 -3.84
N PRO A 554 72.31 -15.30 -2.84
CA PRO A 554 71.77 -13.92 -2.84
C PRO A 554 72.65 -12.92 -2.02
N THR A 555 72.17 -11.71 -1.70
CA THR A 555 72.06 -11.11 -0.32
C THR A 555 71.94 -9.58 -0.26
N THR A 556 70.96 -9.10 0.53
CA THR A 556 70.91 -7.87 1.37
C THR A 556 71.49 -6.48 0.94
N SER A 557 70.54 -5.53 0.87
CA SER A 557 70.48 -4.26 1.64
C SER A 557 71.23 -2.96 1.23
N SER A 558 70.74 -1.85 1.81
CA SER A 558 71.20 -0.44 1.81
C SER A 558 70.86 0.48 0.61
N SER A 559 69.85 1.33 0.85
CA SER A 559 69.66 2.70 0.32
C SER A 559 70.84 3.64 0.76
N PRO A 560 70.99 4.92 0.31
CA PRO A 560 69.96 5.82 -0.26
C PRO A 560 70.37 6.86 -1.35
N VAL A 561 69.34 7.53 -1.91
CA VAL A 561 69.22 8.96 -2.32
C VAL A 561 70.41 9.68 -3.02
N GLY A 562 70.17 10.34 -4.18
CA GLY A 562 71.20 11.26 -4.72
C GLY A 562 70.99 12.16 -5.97
N GLY A 563 69.79 12.69 -6.29
CA GLY A 563 69.65 13.91 -7.13
C GLY A 563 69.91 13.82 -8.66
N GLY A 564 69.52 14.88 -9.40
CA GLY A 564 69.80 15.05 -10.85
C GLY A 564 68.67 15.65 -11.70
N VAL A 565 68.64 16.98 -11.85
CA VAL A 565 67.84 17.75 -12.84
C VAL A 565 68.84 18.68 -13.54
N PRO A 566 69.00 18.67 -14.89
CA PRO A 566 68.02 19.14 -15.90
C PRO A 566 67.97 18.25 -17.18
N GLY A 567 67.25 18.54 -18.27
CA GLY A 567 66.21 19.55 -18.56
C GLY A 567 66.12 19.93 -20.05
N GLN A 568 64.89 20.21 -20.52
CA GLN A 568 64.48 20.79 -21.83
C GLN A 568 64.63 19.99 -23.15
N SER A 569 63.47 19.92 -23.84
CA SER A 569 63.22 20.20 -25.27
C SER A 569 63.01 19.08 -26.31
N SER A 570 61.79 19.11 -26.88
CA SER A 570 61.39 18.83 -28.28
C SER A 570 61.89 17.57 -29.01
N GLY A 571 60.95 16.65 -29.24
CA GLY A 571 60.98 15.66 -30.33
C GLY A 571 59.63 14.94 -30.39
N ALA A 572 58.91 15.02 -31.51
CA ALA A 572 57.55 14.48 -31.64
C ALA A 572 57.46 13.43 -32.75
N GLN A 573 57.09 12.21 -32.38
CA GLN A 573 56.50 11.20 -33.27
C GLN A 573 55.44 10.41 -32.50
N SER A 574 54.36 10.03 -33.18
CA SER A 574 53.18 9.41 -32.59
C SER A 574 52.99 7.98 -33.12
N PHE A 575 52.92 7.01 -32.21
CA PHE A 575 52.45 5.65 -32.52
C PHE A 575 50.99 5.49 -32.07
N MET A 576 50.18 4.79 -32.88
CA MET A 576 48.80 4.50 -32.53
C MET A 576 48.74 3.56 -31.32
N THR A 577 47.97 3.95 -30.30
CA THR A 577 47.58 3.08 -29.19
C THR A 577 46.06 3.02 -29.18
N ILE A 578 45.48 1.82 -29.31
CA ILE A 578 44.04 1.63 -29.09
C ILE A 578 43.77 1.88 -27.60
N LYS A 579 42.84 2.78 -27.29
CA LYS A 579 42.39 3.06 -25.92
C LYS A 579 40.88 2.88 -25.81
N LEU A 580 40.46 1.92 -25.00
CA LEU A 580 39.17 1.98 -24.32
C LEU A 580 39.27 2.82 -23.04
N PRO A 581 38.14 3.22 -22.42
CA PRO A 581 38.14 3.95 -21.15
C PRO A 581 38.77 3.14 -20.01
N SER A 582 39.56 3.80 -19.17
CA SER A 582 40.29 3.15 -18.07
C SER A 582 39.42 2.94 -16.82
N THR A 583 39.20 1.68 -16.44
CA THR A 583 38.77 1.29 -15.09
C THR A 583 39.95 0.76 -14.28
N VAL A 584 40.39 1.57 -13.31
CA VAL A 584 41.04 1.24 -12.02
C VAL A 584 42.01 0.05 -11.95
N GLU A 585 43.26 0.38 -11.60
CA GLU A 585 44.28 -0.47 -10.95
C GLU A 585 45.02 0.43 -9.92
N ASP A 586 45.57 -0.05 -8.80
CA ASP A 586 45.20 -1.26 -8.05
C ASP A 586 45.68 -1.19 -6.57
N TYR A 587 45.56 -2.31 -5.84
CA TYR A 587 45.90 -2.50 -4.43
C TYR A 587 47.37 -2.23 -4.04
N SER A 588 47.59 -2.02 -2.73
CA SER A 588 48.79 -2.50 -2.04
C SER A 588 48.38 -3.21 -0.75
N ASP A 589 48.68 -4.49 -0.68
CA ASP A 589 48.45 -5.39 0.46
C ASP A 589 49.57 -5.24 1.51
N ASP A 590 49.30 -5.57 2.77
CA ASP A 590 50.31 -5.84 3.81
C ASP A 590 49.64 -6.56 5.00
N SER A 591 50.32 -7.55 5.58
CA SER A 591 49.69 -8.60 6.42
C SER A 591 49.87 -8.41 7.94
N ASP A 592 48.93 -8.95 8.72
CA ASP A 592 49.15 -10.07 9.68
C ASP A 592 47.89 -10.30 10.56
N GLU A 593 47.94 -11.28 11.48
CA GLU A 593 46.77 -12.01 12.00
C GLU A 593 46.10 -11.44 13.27
N ASP A 594 44.76 -11.59 13.31
CA ASP A 594 43.87 -11.88 14.46
C ASP A 594 43.54 -10.88 15.61
N GLU A 595 42.31 -11.12 16.13
CA GLU A 595 41.65 -10.67 17.39
C GLU A 595 41.09 -9.23 17.52
N GLU A 596 40.29 -9.04 18.59
CA GLU A 596 39.15 -8.12 18.68
C GLU A 596 39.42 -6.79 19.43
N ASP A 597 38.39 -5.93 19.46
CA ASP A 597 38.12 -4.82 20.41
C ASP A 597 38.85 -3.44 20.32
N ASP A 598 38.01 -2.46 19.96
CA ASP A 598 37.75 -1.19 20.70
C ASP A 598 38.62 0.09 20.49
N GLN A 599 38.08 1.21 21.00
CA GLN A 599 38.39 2.59 20.63
C GLN A 599 39.74 3.14 21.12
N ARG A 600 40.38 4.03 20.33
CA ARG A 600 41.34 5.02 20.86
C ARG A 600 41.38 6.36 20.11
N PRO A 601 41.42 7.53 20.80
CA PRO A 601 41.60 8.83 20.18
C PRO A 601 43.05 9.13 19.73
N TYR A 602 43.16 9.92 18.66
CA TYR A 602 44.41 10.30 17.97
C TYR A 602 45.44 11.05 18.84
N THR A 603 46.71 10.92 18.46
CA THR A 603 47.85 11.51 19.16
C THR A 603 48.09 12.98 18.80
N ARG A 604 48.90 13.66 19.63
CA ARG A 604 49.09 15.12 19.57
C ARG A 604 49.82 15.61 18.30
N ASP A 605 50.57 14.74 17.63
CA ASP A 605 51.30 15.11 16.40
C ASP A 605 50.51 14.81 15.12
N GLU A 606 49.58 13.85 15.14
CA GLU A 606 48.56 13.67 14.10
C GLU A 606 47.60 14.88 14.06
N LEU A 607 47.20 15.37 15.23
CA LEU A 607 46.44 16.62 15.39
C LEU A 607 47.16 17.84 14.79
N LYS A 608 48.49 17.95 14.95
CA LYS A 608 49.29 18.98 14.27
C LYS A 608 49.29 18.79 12.75
N ALA A 609 49.45 17.55 12.26
CA ALA A 609 49.48 17.26 10.83
C ALA A 609 48.16 17.63 10.12
N ARG A 610 47.01 17.36 10.75
CA ARG A 610 45.70 17.85 10.27
C ARG A 610 45.61 19.38 10.32
N SER A 611 45.93 19.99 11.47
CA SER A 611 45.85 21.45 11.65
C SER A 611 46.71 22.22 10.62
N MET A 612 47.91 21.73 10.30
CA MET A 612 48.78 22.31 9.28
C MET A 612 48.17 22.24 7.86
N ARG A 613 47.43 21.17 7.51
CA ARG A 613 46.74 21.07 6.21
C ARG A 613 45.57 22.06 6.11
N ASP A 614 44.83 22.30 7.20
CA ASP A 614 43.72 23.27 7.19
C ASP A 614 44.19 24.72 7.26
N ILE A 615 45.33 24.99 7.92
CA ILE A 615 46.02 26.29 7.85
C ILE A 615 46.46 26.58 6.40
N ALA A 616 46.98 25.58 5.66
CA ALA A 616 47.31 25.74 4.25
C ALA A 616 46.07 26.06 3.39
N LYS A 617 44.98 25.30 3.54
CA LYS A 617 43.71 25.55 2.81
C LYS A 617 43.08 26.92 3.11
N ARG A 618 43.21 27.43 4.34
CA ARG A 618 42.76 28.79 4.70
C ARG A 618 43.59 29.87 3.99
N ARG A 619 44.90 29.65 3.79
CA ARG A 619 45.83 30.64 3.21
C ARG A 619 45.58 30.92 1.73
N ASP A 620 45.15 29.93 0.95
CA ASP A 620 44.80 30.14 -0.47
C ASP A 620 43.40 30.77 -0.67
N ARG A 621 42.42 30.45 0.20
CA ARG A 621 41.13 31.17 0.17
C ARG A 621 41.31 32.67 0.41
N GLN A 622 42.22 33.05 1.31
CA GLN A 622 42.52 34.45 1.60
C GLN A 622 43.27 35.19 0.47
N LYS A 623 43.81 34.48 -0.54
CA LYS A 623 44.38 35.10 -1.75
C LYS A 623 43.35 35.42 -2.84
N LYS A 624 42.19 34.75 -2.87
CA LYS A 624 41.15 34.99 -3.91
C LYS A 624 40.13 36.08 -3.58
N MET A 625 40.10 36.60 -2.35
CA MET A 625 39.23 37.74 -1.98
C MET A 625 39.91 39.11 -2.01
N ASN A 626 41.23 39.17 -2.20
CA ASN A 626 42.00 40.42 -2.24
C ASN A 626 42.44 40.80 -3.68
N ASN A 627 41.49 41.00 -4.59
CA ASN A 627 41.73 41.93 -5.71
C ASN A 627 40.42 42.53 -6.28
N SER A 628 40.55 43.71 -6.89
CA SER A 628 39.52 44.46 -7.64
C SER A 628 38.13 44.56 -6.99
N GLY A 629 38.00 45.50 -6.04
CA GLY A 629 36.73 46.17 -5.79
C GLY A 629 36.67 47.54 -6.49
N ASN A 630 35.45 48.06 -6.66
CA ASN A 630 35.11 49.49 -6.75
C ASN A 630 35.54 50.29 -8.00
N SER A 631 34.58 50.59 -8.88
CA SER A 631 34.19 52.01 -9.08
C SER A 631 32.72 52.17 -9.47
N ARG A 632 32.15 53.32 -9.10
CA ARG A 632 30.84 53.86 -9.51
C ARG A 632 30.90 54.33 -10.99
N ASP A 633 29.88 54.88 -11.66
CA ASP A 633 28.62 55.49 -11.18
C ASP A 633 27.55 55.67 -12.30
N ASN A 634 26.31 55.91 -11.86
CA ASN A 634 25.28 56.80 -12.44
C ASN A 634 24.42 56.50 -13.71
N THR A 635 23.23 57.12 -13.69
CA THR A 635 22.34 57.56 -14.80
C THR A 635 21.63 56.58 -15.76
N SER A 636 20.33 56.39 -15.49
CA SER A 636 19.17 56.62 -16.40
C SER A 636 19.14 56.11 -17.86
N GLY A 637 18.02 55.49 -18.27
CA GLY A 637 17.71 55.26 -19.69
C GLY A 637 16.28 54.73 -19.95
N LYS A 638 15.46 55.50 -20.68
CA LYS A 638 14.07 55.15 -21.01
C LYS A 638 13.94 54.15 -22.18
N VAL A 639 13.02 53.19 -22.02
CA VAL A 639 11.87 52.84 -22.91
C VAL A 639 12.11 52.57 -24.43
N TYR A 640 11.22 51.73 -24.99
CA TYR A 640 10.89 51.49 -26.41
C TYR A 640 11.49 50.21 -27.05
N CYS A 641 10.74 49.38 -27.82
CA CYS A 641 9.27 49.13 -27.83
C CYS A 641 8.81 48.07 -28.86
N TYR A 642 7.51 47.74 -28.78
CA TYR A 642 6.58 47.21 -29.81
C TYR A 642 6.95 45.87 -30.54
N SER A 643 6.01 45.03 -31.05
CA SER A 643 4.58 44.75 -30.77
C SER A 643 4.03 43.70 -31.78
N TYR A 644 2.71 43.49 -31.73
CA TYR A 644 1.78 42.91 -32.70
C TYR A 644 1.49 41.40 -32.55
N MET A 645 0.22 40.94 -32.57
CA MET A 645 -1.05 41.67 -32.79
C MET A 645 -2.25 41.07 -32.04
N ILE A 646 -3.20 41.93 -31.64
CA ILE A 646 -4.62 41.58 -31.44
C ILE A 646 -5.47 42.53 -32.31
N SER A 647 -6.45 41.97 -33.03
CA SER A 647 -7.69 42.62 -33.46
C SER A 647 -8.74 41.48 -33.67
N MET A 648 -10.06 41.68 -33.63
CA MET A 648 -10.84 42.79 -34.19
C MET A 648 -11.64 43.61 -33.16
N VAL A 649 -12.23 44.70 -33.66
CA VAL A 649 -13.04 45.70 -32.94
C VAL A 649 -14.27 46.02 -33.79
N ASN A 650 -15.44 46.26 -33.16
CA ASN A 650 -16.40 47.30 -33.55
C ASN A 650 -17.54 47.41 -32.51
N GLY A 651 -17.97 48.60 -32.08
CA GLY A 651 -17.36 49.91 -32.32
C GLY A 651 -18.15 51.10 -31.78
N ALA A 652 -17.41 52.18 -31.48
CA ALA A 652 -17.82 53.60 -31.39
C ALA A 652 -18.96 54.05 -30.42
N ALA A 653 -19.05 55.31 -29.99
CA ALA A 653 -18.04 56.33 -29.60
C ALA A 653 -18.77 57.61 -29.14
N SER A 654 -18.38 58.24 -28.01
CA SER A 654 -18.24 59.72 -27.88
C SER A 654 -18.03 60.21 -26.43
N PHE A 655 -16.96 60.98 -26.22
CA PHE A 655 -16.81 62.15 -25.33
C PHE A 655 -17.89 62.46 -24.26
N LEU A 656 -17.54 62.38 -22.97
CA LEU A 656 -17.26 63.55 -22.09
C LEU A 656 -16.95 63.16 -20.62
N ARG A 657 -16.26 64.06 -19.91
CA ARG A 657 -16.11 64.14 -18.44
C ARG A 657 -16.25 65.63 -18.04
N PRO A 658 -16.57 65.99 -16.78
CA PRO A 658 -17.17 65.20 -15.71
C PRO A 658 -18.50 65.80 -15.18
N GLY A 659 -19.28 65.03 -14.41
CA GLY A 659 -20.48 65.53 -13.73
C GLY A 659 -20.81 64.69 -12.49
N VAL A 660 -21.17 65.35 -11.38
CA VAL A 660 -21.44 64.69 -10.08
C VAL A 660 -22.90 64.24 -10.00
N VAL A 661 -23.11 62.95 -9.70
CA VAL A 661 -24.37 62.42 -9.13
C VAL A 661 -24.00 61.46 -7.99
N ALA A 662 -24.81 61.43 -6.94
CA ALA A 662 -24.48 60.79 -5.67
C ALA A 662 -24.51 59.25 -5.68
N ALA A 663 -23.87 58.65 -4.68
CA ALA A 663 -23.80 57.20 -4.52
C ALA A 663 -25.15 56.57 -4.12
N ALA A 664 -25.52 55.48 -4.79
CA ALA A 664 -26.47 54.52 -4.26
C ALA A 664 -25.72 53.54 -3.34
N GLY A 665 -26.20 53.34 -2.11
CA GLY A 665 -25.52 52.54 -1.10
C GLY A 665 -25.52 51.02 -1.39
N PRO A 666 -24.62 50.24 -0.75
CA PRO A 666 -24.41 48.81 -1.05
C PRO A 666 -25.66 47.93 -0.85
N ALA A 667 -26.65 48.37 -0.09
CA ALA A 667 -27.93 47.68 0.06
C ALA A 667 -28.68 47.51 -1.28
N ALA A 668 -28.59 48.47 -2.21
CA ALA A 668 -29.26 48.37 -3.51
C ALA A 668 -28.59 47.32 -4.42
N ALA A 669 -27.25 47.24 -4.40
CA ALA A 669 -26.51 46.22 -5.11
C ALA A 669 -26.77 44.81 -4.54
N ALA A 670 -26.86 44.68 -3.21
CA ALA A 670 -27.21 43.42 -2.56
C ALA A 670 -28.63 42.95 -2.92
N ALA A 671 -29.61 43.86 -2.97
CA ALA A 671 -30.98 43.55 -3.38
C ALA A 671 -31.06 43.10 -4.85
N ALA A 672 -30.34 43.77 -5.76
CA ALA A 672 -30.27 43.39 -7.17
C ALA A 672 -29.61 42.00 -7.37
N ALA A 673 -28.53 41.71 -6.63
CA ALA A 673 -27.88 40.40 -6.64
C ALA A 673 -28.79 39.29 -6.09
N ALA A 674 -29.55 39.55 -5.03
CA ALA A 674 -30.52 38.60 -4.48
C ALA A 674 -31.66 38.30 -5.46
N ALA A 675 -32.16 39.31 -6.19
CA ALA A 675 -33.18 39.12 -7.22
C ALA A 675 -32.67 38.27 -8.41
N ALA A 676 -31.41 38.48 -8.84
CA ALA A 676 -30.79 37.66 -9.88
C ALA A 676 -30.56 36.21 -9.43
N ALA A 677 -30.12 36.00 -8.19
CA ALA A 677 -29.89 34.67 -7.63
C ALA A 677 -31.19 33.83 -7.57
N ALA A 678 -32.29 34.44 -7.12
CA ALA A 678 -33.59 33.78 -7.06
C ALA A 678 -34.11 33.32 -8.43
N GLY A 679 -33.75 34.02 -9.52
CA GLY A 679 -34.09 33.62 -10.89
C GLY A 679 -33.38 32.31 -11.33
N ASN A 680 -32.08 32.21 -11.10
CA ASN A 680 -31.30 31.01 -11.47
C ASN A 680 -31.69 29.79 -10.62
N SER A 681 -32.05 30.00 -9.35
CA SER A 681 -32.49 28.95 -8.43
C SER A 681 -33.69 28.15 -8.95
N ALA A 682 -34.67 28.85 -9.55
CA ALA A 682 -35.84 28.22 -10.16
C ALA A 682 -35.49 27.38 -11.40
N ALA A 683 -34.56 27.87 -12.25
CA ALA A 683 -34.09 27.12 -13.41
C ALA A 683 -33.34 25.83 -13.01
N TRP A 684 -32.42 25.96 -12.04
CA TRP A 684 -31.64 24.87 -11.45
C TRP A 684 -32.50 23.75 -10.84
N MET A 685 -33.67 24.08 -10.28
CA MET A 685 -34.63 23.10 -9.77
C MET A 685 -35.67 22.63 -10.81
N SER A 686 -35.76 23.27 -11.98
CA SER A 686 -36.72 22.94 -13.04
C SER A 686 -36.20 21.94 -14.08
N THR A 687 -34.92 21.60 -14.07
CA THR A 687 -34.35 20.58 -14.95
C THR A 687 -34.80 19.17 -14.52
N ALA A 688 -35.62 18.51 -15.34
CA ALA A 688 -35.99 17.12 -15.10
C ALA A 688 -34.73 16.22 -15.15
N PRO A 689 -34.61 15.18 -14.28
CA PRO A 689 -33.50 14.25 -14.34
C PRO A 689 -33.53 13.45 -15.66
N PRO A 690 -32.37 13.12 -16.25
CA PRO A 690 -32.31 12.30 -17.46
C PRO A 690 -32.81 10.87 -17.17
N GLU A 691 -33.36 10.20 -18.19
CA GLU A 691 -33.84 8.80 -18.09
C GLU A 691 -32.72 7.80 -17.75
N ARG A 692 -31.46 8.19 -17.97
CA ARG A 692 -30.27 7.39 -17.71
C ARG A 692 -29.11 8.30 -17.30
N PHE A 693 -28.33 7.87 -16.32
CA PHE A 693 -27.12 8.57 -15.86
C PHE A 693 -25.88 7.82 -16.35
N ASP A 694 -24.76 8.53 -16.51
CA ASP A 694 -23.45 7.92 -16.76
C ASP A 694 -22.91 7.20 -15.52
N TYR A 695 -23.15 7.78 -14.33
CA TYR A 695 -22.72 7.26 -13.03
C TYR A 695 -23.84 7.28 -11.98
N ASP A 696 -23.82 6.33 -11.05
CA ASP A 696 -24.66 6.37 -9.84
C ASP A 696 -24.15 7.41 -8.84
N TYR A 697 -22.83 7.65 -8.86
CA TYR A 697 -22.14 8.55 -7.93
C TYR A 697 -20.96 9.27 -8.57
N VAL A 698 -20.93 10.59 -8.44
CA VAL A 698 -19.74 11.42 -8.75
C VAL A 698 -19.24 12.08 -7.46
N VAL A 699 -17.95 11.96 -7.19
CA VAL A 699 -17.29 12.55 -6.02
C VAL A 699 -16.31 13.63 -6.45
N LEU A 700 -16.54 14.86 -6.00
CA LEU A 700 -15.73 16.05 -6.26
C LEU A 700 -14.75 16.30 -5.11
N GLY A 701 -13.50 15.87 -5.28
CA GLY A 701 -12.40 16.03 -4.32
C GLY A 701 -11.83 14.69 -3.85
N GLY A 702 -10.57 14.43 -4.20
CA GLY A 702 -9.82 13.22 -3.82
C GLY A 702 -9.19 13.29 -2.43
N GLY A 703 -9.82 14.00 -1.51
CA GLY A 703 -9.42 14.07 -0.10
C GLY A 703 -9.98 12.91 0.74
N SER A 704 -9.68 12.93 2.04
CA SER A 704 -9.98 11.85 2.99
C SER A 704 -11.43 11.35 2.92
N GLY A 705 -12.42 12.26 2.99
CA GLY A 705 -13.84 11.90 2.95
C GLY A 705 -14.33 11.46 1.56
N GLY A 706 -13.86 12.11 0.50
CA GLY A 706 -14.24 11.77 -0.87
C GLY A 706 -13.74 10.39 -1.28
N MET A 707 -12.47 10.07 -1.02
CA MET A 707 -11.91 8.73 -1.29
C MET A 707 -12.60 7.63 -0.47
N ALA A 708 -12.92 7.91 0.80
CA ALA A 708 -13.62 6.95 1.66
C ALA A 708 -15.04 6.67 1.11
N SER A 709 -15.80 7.73 0.82
CA SER A 709 -17.15 7.61 0.29
C SER A 709 -17.19 6.92 -1.09
N ALA A 710 -16.29 7.28 -2.00
CA ALA A 710 -16.24 6.67 -3.34
C ALA A 710 -15.94 5.16 -3.29
N LYS A 711 -14.91 4.75 -2.53
CA LYS A 711 -14.59 3.32 -2.36
C LYS A 711 -15.72 2.55 -1.69
N ARG A 712 -16.41 3.20 -0.75
CA ARG A 712 -17.54 2.59 -0.04
C ARG A 712 -18.76 2.41 -0.94
N ALA A 713 -19.10 3.40 -1.77
CA ALA A 713 -20.16 3.31 -2.77
C ALA A 713 -19.87 2.21 -3.81
N ALA A 714 -18.66 2.17 -4.37
CA ALA A 714 -18.26 1.13 -5.31
C ALA A 714 -18.25 -0.29 -4.68
N SER A 715 -17.98 -0.41 -3.38
CA SER A 715 -18.11 -1.71 -2.66
C SER A 715 -19.55 -2.24 -2.55
N TYR A 716 -20.56 -1.40 -2.84
CA TYR A 716 -21.96 -1.78 -3.01
C TYR A 716 -22.37 -1.95 -4.49
N GLY A 717 -21.42 -1.87 -5.43
CA GLY A 717 -21.65 -2.03 -6.86
C GLY A 717 -22.12 -0.76 -7.59
N ALA A 718 -22.14 0.40 -6.93
CA ALA A 718 -22.53 1.66 -7.56
C ALA A 718 -21.48 2.16 -8.57
N SER A 719 -21.91 2.53 -9.79
CA SER A 719 -21.02 3.13 -10.79
C SER A 719 -20.48 4.46 -10.27
N THR A 720 -19.19 4.50 -9.91
CA THR A 720 -18.60 5.58 -9.12
C THR A 720 -17.38 6.20 -9.79
N LEU A 721 -17.46 7.51 -10.03
CA LEU A 721 -16.34 8.34 -10.50
C LEU A 721 -15.85 9.27 -9.38
N LEU A 722 -14.54 9.28 -9.15
CA LEU A 722 -13.88 10.28 -8.30
C LEU A 722 -13.07 11.25 -9.17
N CYS A 723 -13.34 12.55 -9.01
CA CYS A 723 -12.61 13.64 -9.65
C CYS A 723 -11.72 14.33 -8.62
N ASP A 724 -10.43 14.54 -8.93
CA ASP A 724 -9.51 15.29 -8.08
C ASP A 724 -8.64 16.27 -8.86
N TYR A 725 -8.49 17.48 -8.32
CA TYR A 725 -7.65 18.51 -8.90
C TYR A 725 -7.00 19.37 -7.81
N VAL A 726 -5.67 19.35 -7.76
CA VAL A 726 -4.87 20.20 -6.87
C VAL A 726 -4.59 21.53 -7.56
N SER A 727 -5.41 22.54 -7.27
CA SER A 727 -5.08 23.94 -7.58
C SER A 727 -3.76 24.31 -6.88
N PRO A 728 -2.83 25.02 -7.55
CA PRO A 728 -1.55 25.40 -6.94
C PRO A 728 -1.73 26.20 -5.63
N SER A 729 -0.71 26.25 -4.78
CA SER A 729 -0.66 27.23 -3.70
C SER A 729 -0.63 28.66 -4.26
N ILE A 730 -1.31 29.58 -3.57
CA ILE A 730 -1.49 30.98 -3.97
C ILE A 730 -0.22 31.84 -3.81
N THR A 731 0.81 31.26 -3.17
CA THR A 731 2.11 31.85 -2.83
C THR A 731 3.20 31.37 -3.77
N ARG A 732 3.52 30.07 -3.75
CA ARG A 732 4.69 29.49 -4.43
C ARG A 732 4.35 28.54 -5.58
N GLY A 733 3.07 28.40 -5.92
CA GLY A 733 2.61 27.54 -7.02
C GLY A 733 2.64 26.04 -6.71
N THR A 734 2.83 25.67 -5.44
CA THR A 734 3.06 24.30 -4.96
C THR A 734 1.89 23.37 -5.30
N LYS A 735 2.19 22.15 -5.75
CA LYS A 735 1.20 21.11 -6.13
C LYS A 735 1.63 19.74 -5.62
N TRP A 736 0.67 18.87 -5.39
CA TRP A 736 0.86 17.52 -4.87
C TRP A 736 -0.08 16.51 -5.57
N GLY A 737 -0.17 15.28 -5.06
CA GLY A 737 -0.92 14.18 -5.68
C GLY A 737 -2.31 13.94 -5.07
N LEU A 738 -2.97 12.88 -5.55
CA LEU A 738 -4.21 12.35 -4.98
C LEU A 738 -4.03 12.04 -3.48
N GLY A 739 -5.07 12.30 -2.68
CA GLY A 739 -5.07 12.08 -1.22
C GLY A 739 -5.49 13.32 -0.43
N GLY A 740 -5.53 14.49 -1.08
CA GLY A 740 -5.91 15.76 -0.48
C GLY A 740 -4.94 16.24 0.62
N THR A 741 -5.44 17.19 1.42
CA THR A 741 -4.65 17.94 2.41
C THR A 741 -3.91 17.04 3.40
N CYS A 742 -4.61 16.13 4.08
CA CYS A 742 -4.03 15.37 5.20
C CYS A 742 -2.83 14.50 4.80
N VAL A 743 -2.89 13.90 3.60
CA VAL A 743 -1.83 13.02 3.06
C VAL A 743 -0.62 13.83 2.61
N ASN A 744 -0.82 14.98 1.97
CA ASN A 744 0.23 15.68 1.23
C ASN A 744 0.81 16.90 1.95
N VAL A 745 -0.04 17.67 2.66
CA VAL A 745 0.27 18.98 3.24
C VAL A 745 -0.48 19.20 4.57
N GLY A 746 -0.57 18.15 5.38
CA GLY A 746 -1.40 18.11 6.59
C GLY A 746 -0.94 17.03 7.56
N CYS A 747 -1.87 16.23 8.08
CA CYS A 747 -1.62 15.32 9.21
C CYS A 747 -0.37 14.44 9.07
N ILE A 748 -0.12 13.87 7.88
CA ILE A 748 1.01 12.96 7.64
C ILE A 748 2.37 13.69 7.75
N PRO A 749 2.71 14.68 6.91
CA PRO A 749 3.97 15.39 7.08
C PRO A 749 4.05 16.15 8.41
N LYS A 750 2.92 16.66 8.95
CA LYS A 750 2.88 17.30 10.27
C LYS A 750 3.32 16.35 11.39
N LYS A 751 2.69 15.16 11.55
CA LYS A 751 3.07 14.24 12.64
C LYS A 751 4.48 13.65 12.43
N LEU A 752 4.97 13.55 11.19
CA LEU A 752 6.36 13.15 10.90
C LEU A 752 7.39 14.23 11.26
N MET A 753 7.13 15.51 10.95
CA MET A 753 8.02 16.61 11.36
C MET A 753 7.97 16.83 12.88
N HIS A 754 6.79 16.79 13.49
CA HIS A 754 6.59 16.79 14.96
C HIS A 754 7.35 15.66 15.65
N TYR A 755 7.24 14.42 15.17
CA TYR A 755 8.02 13.30 15.69
C TYR A 755 9.53 13.53 15.57
N THR A 756 9.99 14.18 14.49
CA THR A 756 11.41 14.52 14.30
C THR A 756 11.86 15.67 15.21
N GLY A 757 10.95 16.59 15.57
CA GLY A 757 11.16 17.60 16.62
C GLY A 757 11.33 16.97 18.00
N ASN A 758 10.37 16.16 18.45
CA ASN A 758 10.42 15.46 19.74
C ASN A 758 11.73 14.68 19.97
N LEU A 759 12.35 14.13 18.91
CA LEU A 759 13.63 13.43 18.98
C LEU A 759 14.79 14.32 19.46
N GLU A 760 14.76 15.64 19.23
CA GLU A 760 15.73 16.58 19.79
C GLU A 760 15.74 16.52 21.32
N GLY A 761 14.55 16.46 21.94
CA GLY A 761 14.39 16.28 23.38
C GLY A 761 14.96 14.94 23.85
N SER A 762 14.63 13.84 23.16
CA SER A 762 15.17 12.51 23.47
C SER A 762 16.69 12.43 23.33
N LEU A 763 17.31 13.14 22.38
CA LEU A 763 18.77 13.19 22.20
C LEU A 763 19.47 14.01 23.30
N ARG A 764 18.80 14.96 23.96
CA ARG A 764 19.31 15.64 25.16
C ARG A 764 19.25 14.70 26.36
N ASP A 765 18.07 14.13 26.59
CA ASP A 765 17.78 13.19 27.68
C ASP A 765 18.73 11.98 27.69
N ALA A 766 19.06 11.45 26.50
CA ALA A 766 19.89 10.27 26.32
C ALA A 766 21.24 10.32 27.05
N ASN A 767 21.86 11.49 27.17
CA ASN A 767 23.11 11.66 27.94
C ASN A 767 22.93 11.30 29.43
N LYS A 768 21.83 11.75 30.05
CA LYS A 768 21.52 11.43 31.46
C LYS A 768 21.08 9.97 31.63
N LEU A 769 20.56 9.35 30.56
CA LEU A 769 20.18 7.94 30.49
C LEU A 769 21.34 7.00 30.10
N GLY A 770 22.58 7.51 29.99
CA GLY A 770 23.79 6.71 29.82
C GLY A 770 24.31 6.51 28.38
N TYR A 771 23.72 7.19 27.38
CA TYR A 771 24.23 7.17 26.01
C TYR A 771 25.43 8.12 25.86
N THR A 772 26.65 7.57 25.85
CA THR A 772 27.91 8.33 25.91
C THR A 772 28.41 8.89 24.58
N GLU A 773 27.95 8.38 23.44
CA GLU A 773 28.41 8.80 22.10
C GLU A 773 27.68 10.04 21.55
N ILE A 774 26.60 10.47 22.20
CA ILE A 774 25.77 11.60 21.78
C ILE A 774 26.33 12.88 22.43
N PRO A 775 26.87 13.86 21.69
CA PRO A 775 27.58 14.99 22.32
C PRO A 775 26.66 15.90 23.15
N GLU A 776 26.93 16.06 24.45
CA GLU A 776 26.13 16.91 25.34
C GLU A 776 25.98 18.34 24.79
N LYS A 777 24.76 18.87 24.85
CA LYS A 777 24.35 20.19 24.34
C LYS A 777 23.92 21.09 25.48
N LYS A 778 24.33 22.37 25.46
CA LYS A 778 23.84 23.34 26.45
C LYS A 778 22.36 23.66 26.25
N PRO A 779 21.67 24.19 27.28
CA PRO A 779 20.32 24.75 27.12
C PRO A 779 20.28 25.78 25.98
N GLY A 780 19.40 25.56 24.99
CA GLY A 780 19.29 26.40 23.78
C GLY A 780 20.30 26.13 22.65
N GLU A 781 21.28 25.22 22.81
CA GLU A 781 22.09 24.71 21.69
C GLU A 781 21.41 23.47 21.09
N HIS A 782 21.26 23.36 19.76
CA HIS A 782 20.60 22.21 19.10
C HIS A 782 21.58 21.23 18.44
N TYR A 783 21.14 19.99 18.21
CA TYR A 783 21.86 19.04 17.34
C TYR A 783 21.77 19.44 15.86
N GLN A 784 22.64 18.88 15.00
CA GLN A 784 22.66 19.24 13.58
C GLN A 784 21.61 18.46 12.80
N HIS A 785 20.51 19.13 12.43
CA HIS A 785 19.44 18.57 11.62
C HIS A 785 19.62 18.84 10.11
N ASP A 786 19.40 17.82 9.26
CA ASP A 786 19.30 17.98 7.80
C ASP A 786 17.83 18.01 7.36
N TRP A 787 17.31 19.24 7.25
CA TRP A 787 15.97 19.54 6.75
C TRP A 787 15.71 18.97 5.34
N ASN A 788 16.72 19.03 4.47
CA ASN A 788 16.57 18.62 3.08
C ASN A 788 16.42 17.09 2.97
N LYS A 789 17.16 16.34 3.80
CA LYS A 789 16.98 14.90 3.95
C LYS A 789 15.60 14.57 4.52
N MET A 790 15.20 15.22 5.61
CA MET A 790 13.88 14.99 6.23
C MET A 790 12.74 15.23 5.22
N VAL A 791 12.74 16.37 4.53
CA VAL A 791 11.72 16.69 3.51
C VAL A 791 11.78 15.70 2.34
N SER A 792 12.97 15.29 1.88
CA SER A 792 13.10 14.29 0.81
C SER A 792 12.46 12.95 1.18
N ASP A 793 12.74 12.43 2.37
CA ASP A 793 12.24 11.14 2.83
C ASP A 793 10.72 11.18 3.10
N ILE A 794 10.22 12.26 3.73
CA ILE A 794 8.78 12.50 3.90
C ILE A 794 8.07 12.59 2.53
N GLN A 795 8.62 13.33 1.57
CA GLN A 795 8.04 13.45 0.23
C GLN A 795 8.11 12.14 -0.58
N MET A 796 9.10 11.27 -0.31
CA MET A 796 9.13 9.91 -0.86
C MET A 796 8.00 9.05 -0.29
N TYR A 797 7.75 9.12 1.03
CA TYR A 797 6.63 8.43 1.67
C TYR A 797 5.27 8.93 1.16
N ILE A 798 5.10 10.24 0.98
CA ILE A 798 3.88 10.84 0.40
C ILE A 798 3.66 10.36 -1.04
N LYS A 799 4.70 10.30 -1.89
CA LYS A 799 4.59 9.72 -3.24
C LYS A 799 4.11 8.25 -3.22
N LYS A 800 4.62 7.45 -2.28
CA LYS A 800 4.16 6.06 -2.06
C LYS A 800 2.68 6.02 -1.66
N LEU A 801 2.24 6.85 -0.72
CA LEU A 801 0.83 6.95 -0.35
C LEU A 801 -0.05 7.34 -1.55
N ASN A 802 0.33 8.36 -2.32
CA ASN A 802 -0.43 8.83 -3.49
C ASN A 802 -0.60 7.73 -4.55
N PHE A 803 0.44 6.91 -4.77
CA PHE A 803 0.38 5.72 -5.64
C PHE A 803 -0.53 4.62 -5.06
N MET A 804 -0.46 4.37 -3.75
CA MET A 804 -1.33 3.40 -3.06
C MET A 804 -2.80 3.83 -3.07
N TYR A 805 -3.11 5.13 -2.91
CA TYR A 805 -4.47 5.66 -3.02
C TYR A 805 -5.02 5.46 -4.43
N ARG A 806 -4.26 5.82 -5.48
CA ARG A 806 -4.68 5.63 -6.89
C ARG A 806 -4.90 4.16 -7.22
N THR A 807 -3.98 3.29 -6.81
CA THR A 807 -4.10 1.83 -6.99
C THR A 807 -5.32 1.28 -6.24
N GLY A 808 -5.56 1.75 -5.01
CA GLY A 808 -6.70 1.36 -4.19
C GLY A 808 -8.05 1.97 -4.59
N LEU A 809 -8.10 2.96 -5.49
CA LEU A 809 -9.34 3.37 -6.16
C LEU A 809 -9.66 2.40 -7.29
N ARG A 810 -8.70 2.20 -8.22
CA ARG A 810 -8.82 1.27 -9.36
C ARG A 810 -9.19 -0.15 -8.91
N ASN A 811 -8.47 -0.69 -7.92
CA ASN A 811 -8.72 -2.03 -7.39
C ASN A 811 -10.05 -2.13 -6.61
N GLY A 812 -10.65 -1.00 -6.24
CA GLY A 812 -11.97 -0.92 -5.60
C GLY A 812 -13.11 -0.57 -6.56
N GLY A 813 -12.89 -0.63 -7.89
CA GLY A 813 -13.92 -0.35 -8.90
C GLY A 813 -14.25 1.13 -9.10
N VAL A 814 -13.48 2.06 -8.52
CA VAL A 814 -13.70 3.51 -8.66
C VAL A 814 -12.91 4.05 -9.86
N GLU A 815 -13.60 4.69 -10.81
CA GLU A 815 -12.96 5.44 -11.89
C GLU A 815 -12.32 6.72 -11.32
N TYR A 816 -11.16 7.14 -11.85
CA TYR A 816 -10.41 8.29 -11.34
C TYR A 816 -10.01 9.27 -12.46
N GLU A 817 -10.66 10.42 -12.49
CA GLU A 817 -10.37 11.55 -13.38
C GLU A 817 -9.51 12.60 -12.65
N HIS A 818 -8.42 13.03 -13.28
CA HIS A 818 -7.60 14.16 -12.79
C HIS A 818 -8.11 15.47 -13.41
N ALA A 819 -9.34 15.82 -13.10
CA ALA A 819 -10.08 16.93 -13.68
C ALA A 819 -10.71 17.82 -12.59
N TRP A 820 -10.82 19.12 -12.87
CA TRP A 820 -11.65 20.03 -12.08
C TRP A 820 -13.12 19.73 -12.40
N GLY A 821 -13.84 19.16 -11.43
CA GLY A 821 -15.28 18.96 -11.56
C GLY A 821 -16.06 20.14 -10.99
N SER A 822 -16.99 20.66 -11.79
CA SER A 822 -17.90 21.76 -11.45
C SER A 822 -19.29 21.45 -11.98
N PHE A 823 -20.34 21.84 -11.26
CA PHE A 823 -21.71 21.76 -11.75
C PHE A 823 -21.96 22.71 -12.92
N ASP A 824 -22.96 22.37 -13.73
CA ASP A 824 -23.43 23.22 -14.82
C ASP A 824 -24.68 24.03 -14.39
N PRO A 825 -24.60 25.36 -14.16
CA PRO A 825 -25.71 26.14 -13.64
C PRO A 825 -26.98 26.11 -14.52
N GLU A 826 -26.82 25.86 -15.82
CA GLU A 826 -27.92 25.81 -16.80
C GLU A 826 -28.50 24.39 -16.98
N ALA A 827 -27.75 23.34 -16.64
CA ALA A 827 -28.14 21.94 -16.82
C ALA A 827 -28.37 21.16 -15.50
N GLY A 828 -28.35 21.87 -14.37
CA GLY A 828 -28.89 21.40 -13.09
C GLY A 828 -27.99 20.47 -12.26
N PRO A 829 -28.48 20.05 -11.07
CA PRO A 829 -27.69 19.38 -10.03
C PRO A 829 -27.14 18.00 -10.42
N HIS A 830 -27.74 17.35 -11.43
CA HIS A 830 -27.28 16.06 -11.95
C HIS A 830 -26.14 16.17 -12.96
N THR A 831 -25.78 17.38 -13.42
CA THR A 831 -24.86 17.60 -14.54
C THR A 831 -23.54 18.20 -14.08
N VAL A 832 -22.44 17.51 -14.37
CA VAL A 832 -21.08 17.91 -13.97
C VAL A 832 -20.19 18.09 -15.20
N LYS A 833 -19.55 19.26 -15.29
CA LYS A 833 -18.49 19.59 -16.25
C LYS A 833 -17.13 19.26 -15.62
N LEU A 834 -16.36 18.41 -16.30
CA LEU A 834 -15.00 18.01 -15.93
C LEU A 834 -14.00 18.70 -16.85
N ALA A 835 -13.21 19.63 -16.33
CA ALA A 835 -12.14 20.30 -17.06
C ALA A 835 -10.78 19.64 -16.73
N ASN A 836 -10.14 19.00 -17.71
CA ASN A 836 -8.85 18.36 -17.51
C ASN A 836 -7.67 19.35 -17.63
N LYS A 837 -6.44 18.90 -17.38
CA LYS A 837 -5.22 19.73 -17.38
C LYS A 837 -4.88 20.45 -18.70
N LYS A 838 -5.47 20.05 -19.82
CA LYS A 838 -5.31 20.72 -21.13
C LYS A 838 -6.39 21.77 -21.40
N GLY A 839 -7.40 21.88 -20.54
CA GLY A 839 -8.61 22.67 -20.80
C GLY A 839 -9.67 21.95 -21.65
N GLU A 840 -9.49 20.65 -21.94
CA GLU A 840 -10.54 19.83 -22.56
C GLU A 840 -11.67 19.65 -21.51
N VAL A 841 -12.92 19.97 -21.89
CA VAL A 841 -14.09 19.87 -21.00
C VAL A 841 -15.00 18.72 -21.44
N ARG A 842 -15.29 17.80 -20.51
CA ARG A 842 -16.23 16.68 -20.68
C ARG A 842 -17.41 16.89 -19.75
N THR A 843 -18.64 16.90 -20.28
CA THR A 843 -19.86 16.90 -19.45
C THR A 843 -20.28 15.45 -19.18
N ILE A 844 -20.72 15.17 -17.95
CA ILE A 844 -21.27 13.87 -17.52
C ILE A 844 -22.51 14.08 -16.64
N THR A 845 -23.31 13.03 -16.49
CA THR A 845 -24.52 12.98 -15.67
C THR A 845 -24.40 11.98 -14.52
N ALA A 846 -24.91 12.34 -13.35
CA ALA A 846 -24.78 11.54 -12.13
C ALA A 846 -26.09 11.50 -11.33
N LYS A 847 -26.45 10.30 -10.84
CA LYS A 847 -27.65 10.13 -10.00
C LYS A 847 -27.53 10.83 -8.65
N ASN A 848 -26.34 10.80 -8.04
CA ASN A 848 -25.98 11.54 -6.83
C ASN A 848 -24.60 12.18 -7.00
N VAL A 849 -24.35 13.32 -6.36
CA VAL A 849 -23.03 13.98 -6.37
C VAL A 849 -22.58 14.32 -4.95
N LEU A 850 -21.30 14.08 -4.63
CA LEU A 850 -20.69 14.48 -3.36
C LEU A 850 -19.66 15.59 -3.56
N VAL A 851 -19.81 16.69 -2.82
CA VAL A 851 -18.77 17.72 -2.66
C VAL A 851 -17.90 17.39 -1.45
N ALA A 852 -16.63 17.09 -1.70
CA ALA A 852 -15.62 16.74 -0.69
C ALA A 852 -14.29 17.51 -0.93
N THR A 853 -14.38 18.72 -1.50
CA THR A 853 -13.23 19.53 -1.95
C THR A 853 -12.37 20.12 -0.82
N GLY A 854 -12.83 20.04 0.44
CA GLY A 854 -12.08 20.46 1.62
C GLY A 854 -11.86 21.97 1.70
N GLY A 855 -10.71 22.40 2.24
CA GLY A 855 -10.34 23.80 2.37
C GLY A 855 -8.84 24.10 2.17
N ARG A 856 -8.54 25.35 1.80
CA ARG A 856 -7.20 25.89 1.49
C ARG A 856 -6.78 26.98 2.51
N PRO A 857 -5.49 27.26 2.72
CA PRO A 857 -5.03 28.29 3.67
C PRO A 857 -5.59 29.68 3.36
N ARG A 858 -5.75 30.49 4.40
CA ARG A 858 -5.98 31.94 4.29
C ARG A 858 -4.70 32.71 4.61
N ILE A 859 -4.44 33.73 3.80
CA ILE A 859 -3.38 34.74 3.99
C ILE A 859 -4.05 36.08 4.37
N LEU A 860 -3.30 36.98 4.99
CA LEU A 860 -3.76 38.34 5.31
C LEU A 860 -3.74 39.23 4.06
N ASP A 861 -4.69 40.16 3.98
CA ASP A 861 -4.83 41.11 2.88
C ASP A 861 -3.95 42.35 3.17
N ILE A 862 -2.62 42.14 3.10
CA ILE A 862 -1.58 43.13 3.41
C ILE A 862 -0.48 43.12 2.35
N PRO A 863 0.24 44.24 2.10
CA PRO A 863 1.30 44.30 1.11
C PRO A 863 2.41 43.27 1.35
N GLY A 864 2.80 42.53 0.30
CA GLY A 864 3.90 41.56 0.33
C GLY A 864 3.55 40.17 0.87
N ALA A 865 2.33 39.95 1.39
CA ALA A 865 1.94 38.67 2.00
C ALA A 865 1.77 37.52 1.00
N LEU A 866 1.40 37.81 -0.26
CA LEU A 866 1.29 36.81 -1.32
C LEU A 866 2.65 36.52 -1.95
N GLU A 867 3.47 37.55 -2.08
CA GLU A 867 4.75 37.55 -2.80
C GLU A 867 5.88 36.92 -1.97
N TYR A 868 5.95 37.25 -0.68
CA TYR A 868 7.03 36.82 0.21
C TYR A 868 6.60 35.73 1.19
N GLY A 869 5.31 35.63 1.50
CA GLY A 869 4.77 34.60 2.39
C GLY A 869 4.88 33.16 1.85
N ILE A 870 4.67 32.22 2.76
CA ILE A 870 4.34 30.82 2.48
C ILE A 870 3.15 30.38 3.37
N THR A 871 2.64 29.18 3.12
CA THR A 871 1.57 28.54 3.89
C THR A 871 1.94 27.11 4.26
N SER A 872 1.10 26.44 5.07
CA SER A 872 1.25 24.99 5.33
C SER A 872 1.23 24.16 4.04
N ASP A 873 0.55 24.63 2.99
CA ASP A 873 0.50 23.98 1.68
C ASP A 873 1.86 24.04 0.93
N ASP A 874 2.83 24.83 1.41
CA ASP A 874 4.18 24.95 0.86
C ASP A 874 5.22 24.28 1.78
N LEU A 875 5.18 24.58 3.09
CA LEU A 875 6.20 24.26 4.10
C LEU A 875 6.65 22.79 4.05
N PHE A 876 5.71 21.85 4.01
CA PHE A 876 5.98 20.41 4.03
C PHE A 876 6.73 19.87 2.79
N SER A 877 6.98 20.73 1.79
CA SER A 877 7.73 20.43 0.56
C SER A 877 8.89 21.40 0.29
N LEU A 878 9.17 22.32 1.23
CA LEU A 878 10.16 23.38 1.07
C LEU A 878 11.58 22.79 0.96
N ARG A 879 12.23 23.02 -0.18
CA ARG A 879 13.56 22.46 -0.52
C ARG A 879 14.76 23.11 0.17
N THR A 880 14.50 24.10 1.00
CA THR A 880 15.48 24.84 1.79
C THR A 880 15.01 24.85 3.24
N PRO A 881 15.91 24.81 4.24
CA PRO A 881 15.52 25.07 5.61
C PRO A 881 14.82 26.44 5.70
N PRO A 882 13.75 26.58 6.50
CA PRO A 882 12.98 27.83 6.57
C PRO A 882 13.74 28.95 7.30
N GLY A 883 14.79 28.64 8.05
CA GLY A 883 15.59 29.63 8.78
C GLY A 883 14.80 30.29 9.91
N LYS A 884 15.15 31.53 10.27
CA LYS A 884 14.40 32.31 11.25
C LYS A 884 12.98 32.55 10.74
N THR A 885 11.97 32.02 11.43
CA THR A 885 10.60 31.89 10.91
C THR A 885 9.59 32.67 11.73
N LEU A 886 8.80 33.53 11.07
CA LEU A 886 7.60 34.12 11.65
C LEU A 886 6.37 33.29 11.29
N VAL A 887 5.66 32.76 12.28
CA VAL A 887 4.38 32.07 12.11
C VAL A 887 3.24 33.00 12.46
N VAL A 888 2.38 33.32 11.50
CA VAL A 888 1.28 34.28 11.65
C VAL A 888 -0.03 33.53 11.92
N GLY A 889 -0.46 33.52 13.19
CA GLY A 889 -1.68 32.85 13.66
C GLY A 889 -1.48 32.07 14.96
N SER A 890 -2.58 31.69 15.62
CA SER A 890 -2.56 31.01 16.94
C SER A 890 -3.50 29.80 17.05
N ARG A 891 -3.89 29.22 15.90
CA ARG A 891 -4.65 27.95 15.83
C ARG A 891 -3.68 26.76 15.79
N TYR A 892 -4.21 25.53 15.90
CA TYR A 892 -3.40 24.30 15.93
C TYR A 892 -2.31 24.27 14.85
N ILE A 893 -2.63 24.46 13.55
CA ILE A 893 -1.63 24.47 12.47
C ILE A 893 -0.46 25.42 12.75
N ALA A 894 -0.72 26.59 13.32
CA ALA A 894 0.31 27.58 13.64
C ALA A 894 1.22 27.08 14.77
N LEU A 895 0.66 26.59 15.87
CA LEU A 895 1.44 26.13 17.02
C LEU A 895 2.17 24.82 16.74
N GLU A 896 1.54 23.89 15.99
CA GLU A 896 2.16 22.64 15.54
C GLU A 896 3.38 22.92 14.65
N CYS A 897 3.25 23.82 13.67
CA CYS A 897 4.38 24.21 12.82
C CYS A 897 5.44 24.98 13.62
N ALA A 898 5.04 25.89 14.51
CA ALA A 898 6.00 26.63 15.33
C ALA A 898 6.79 25.71 16.26
N GLY A 899 6.12 24.74 16.90
CA GLY A 899 6.73 23.81 17.83
C GLY A 899 7.81 22.95 17.20
N PHE A 900 7.50 22.23 16.10
CA PHE A 900 8.53 21.40 15.47
C PHE A 900 9.64 22.23 14.84
N LEU A 901 9.39 23.47 14.41
CA LEU A 901 10.45 24.35 13.92
C LEU A 901 11.40 24.79 15.05
N THR A 902 10.86 25.16 16.22
CA THR A 902 11.67 25.44 17.42
C THR A 902 12.52 24.23 17.81
N GLU A 903 11.95 23.03 17.90
CA GLU A 903 12.69 21.83 18.31
C GLU A 903 13.79 21.45 17.30
N LEU A 904 13.52 21.55 15.99
CA LEU A 904 14.52 21.36 14.93
C LEU A 904 15.61 22.47 14.89
N GLY A 905 15.57 23.45 15.80
CA GLY A 905 16.61 24.46 15.98
C GLY A 905 16.44 25.74 15.15
N PHE A 906 15.24 26.00 14.62
CA PHE A 906 14.94 27.25 13.91
C PHE A 906 14.42 28.32 14.87
N ASP A 907 15.01 29.52 14.84
CA ASP A 907 14.51 30.66 15.60
C ASP A 907 13.09 31.02 15.15
N THR A 908 12.11 30.71 15.99
CA THR A 908 10.69 30.68 15.61
C THR A 908 9.85 31.59 16.50
N THR A 909 9.15 32.53 15.86
CA THR A 909 8.29 33.53 16.50
C THR A 909 6.86 33.37 16.03
N VAL A 910 5.89 33.33 16.96
CA VAL A 910 4.46 33.25 16.67
C VAL A 910 3.81 34.62 16.87
N ALA A 911 3.24 35.21 15.81
CA ALA A 911 2.43 36.42 15.88
C ALA A 911 0.95 36.08 16.14
N VAL A 912 0.39 36.64 17.20
CA VAL A 912 -0.94 36.33 17.72
C VAL A 912 -1.78 37.60 17.81
N ARG A 913 -2.83 37.76 16.98
CA ARG A 913 -3.72 38.95 17.04
C ARG A 913 -4.39 39.17 18.39
N SER A 914 -4.66 38.11 19.14
CA SER A 914 -5.44 38.13 20.38
C SER A 914 -4.58 38.04 21.64
N ASP A 915 -5.21 38.33 22.77
CA ASP A 915 -4.82 37.91 24.12
C ASP A 915 -4.57 36.39 24.23
N LYS A 916 -5.29 35.60 23.41
CA LYS A 916 -5.41 34.15 23.52
C LYS A 916 -4.82 33.37 22.35
N VAL A 917 -4.21 32.22 22.68
CA VAL A 917 -3.88 31.14 21.74
C VAL A 917 -4.95 30.04 21.80
N LEU A 918 -5.08 29.22 20.74
CA LEU A 918 -6.08 28.16 20.62
C LEU A 918 -7.50 28.58 21.10
N LYS A 919 -7.95 29.79 20.73
CA LYS A 919 -9.15 30.47 21.26
C LYS A 919 -10.49 29.66 21.24
N ASN A 920 -10.54 28.55 20.51
CA ASN A 920 -11.70 27.65 20.40
C ASN A 920 -11.50 26.33 21.18
N PHE A 921 -10.53 26.27 22.09
CA PHE A 921 -10.23 25.16 22.99
C PHE A 921 -10.19 25.69 24.42
N ASP A 922 -10.25 24.78 25.41
CA ASP A 922 -10.10 25.13 26.83
C ASP A 922 -8.85 25.98 27.09
N GLN A 923 -9.03 27.13 27.75
CA GLN A 923 -8.00 28.16 27.84
C GLN A 923 -6.95 27.90 28.92
N ASP A 924 -7.25 27.12 29.96
CA ASP A 924 -6.23 26.69 30.93
C ASP A 924 -5.21 25.78 30.20
N MET A 925 -5.74 24.83 29.42
CA MET A 925 -4.96 23.90 28.61
C MET A 925 -4.20 24.62 27.48
N ALA A 926 -4.84 25.59 26.80
CA ALA A 926 -4.18 26.41 25.79
C ALA A 926 -3.01 27.24 26.35
N ASN A 927 -3.17 27.80 27.55
CA ASN A 927 -2.11 28.52 28.26
C ASN A 927 -0.97 27.58 28.68
N LYS A 928 -1.29 26.34 29.10
CA LYS A 928 -0.29 25.33 29.43
C LYS A 928 0.58 24.96 28.22
N VAL A 929 -0.03 24.67 27.07
CA VAL A 929 0.69 24.43 25.80
C VAL A 929 1.61 25.61 25.47
N LYS A 930 1.13 26.85 25.60
CA LYS A 930 1.93 28.05 25.37
C LYS A 930 3.15 28.12 26.28
N SER A 931 2.98 27.86 27.59
CA SER A 931 4.08 27.90 28.58
C SER A 931 5.19 26.92 28.20
N VAL A 932 4.84 25.66 27.93
CA VAL A 932 5.84 24.63 27.57
C VAL A 932 6.52 24.95 26.23
N MET A 933 5.78 25.47 25.25
CA MET A 933 6.38 25.94 23.99
C MET A 933 7.35 27.12 24.18
N GLN A 934 7.06 28.02 25.11
CA GLN A 934 7.97 29.13 25.48
C GLN A 934 9.23 28.61 26.17
N GLU A 935 9.09 27.71 27.14
CA GLU A 935 10.20 27.07 27.87
C GLU A 935 11.15 26.27 26.95
N LEU A 936 10.63 25.75 25.83
CA LEU A 936 11.39 25.11 24.75
C LEU A 936 11.98 26.09 23.71
N GLY A 937 11.69 27.39 23.79
CA GLY A 937 12.29 28.43 22.95
C GLY A 937 11.38 29.15 21.96
N THR A 938 10.10 28.78 21.87
CA THR A 938 9.17 29.43 20.92
C THR A 938 8.80 30.83 21.40
N LYS A 939 9.10 31.85 20.59
CA LYS A 939 8.80 33.25 20.91
C LYS A 939 7.33 33.56 20.56
N PHE A 940 6.66 34.42 21.34
CA PHE A 940 5.26 34.83 21.09
C PHE A 940 5.12 36.36 21.11
N LEU A 941 4.63 36.94 20.02
CA LEU A 941 4.22 38.34 19.92
C LEU A 941 2.69 38.41 20.11
N MET A 942 2.27 38.88 21.28
CA MET A 942 0.87 38.88 21.72
C MET A 942 0.16 40.19 21.36
N GLU A 943 -1.08 40.07 20.88
CA GLU A 943 -1.88 41.17 20.32
C GLU A 943 -1.14 41.91 19.19
N THR A 944 -0.58 41.17 18.24
CA THR A 944 0.25 41.71 17.15
C THR A 944 -0.01 40.95 15.85
N GLU A 945 -0.20 41.69 14.74
CA GLU A 945 -0.22 41.15 13.37
C GLU A 945 0.79 41.89 12.47
N PRO A 946 1.30 41.26 11.39
CA PRO A 946 2.10 41.97 10.40
C PRO A 946 1.22 42.96 9.61
N ALA A 947 1.70 44.19 9.45
CA ALA A 947 1.07 45.24 8.67
C ALA A 947 1.59 45.28 7.21
N SER A 948 2.84 44.87 6.97
CA SER A 948 3.41 44.69 5.63
C SER A 948 4.68 43.83 5.66
N LEU A 949 4.98 43.19 4.52
CA LEU A 949 6.20 42.43 4.27
C LEU A 949 7.00 43.09 3.13
N THR A 950 8.30 43.26 3.32
CA THR A 950 9.21 43.76 2.28
C THR A 950 10.48 42.93 2.22
N LYS A 951 10.92 42.59 1.00
CA LYS A 951 12.20 41.91 0.78
C LYS A 951 13.36 42.87 1.07
N SER A 952 14.27 42.46 1.96
CA SER A 952 15.53 43.15 2.25
C SER A 952 16.68 42.38 1.61
N ASP A 953 17.49 43.07 0.80
CA ASP A 953 18.73 42.51 0.25
C ASP A 953 19.89 42.87 1.18
N SER A 954 20.45 41.87 1.85
CA SER A 954 21.55 42.00 2.82
C SER A 954 22.79 41.22 2.37
N ASP A 955 23.96 41.53 2.92
CA ASP A 955 25.22 40.83 2.61
C ASP A 955 25.20 39.34 3.01
N GLU A 956 24.29 38.93 3.89
CA GLU A 956 24.06 37.52 4.27
C GLU A 956 23.03 36.82 3.38
N GLY A 957 22.24 37.56 2.59
CA GLY A 957 21.21 37.04 1.69
C GLY A 957 19.95 37.90 1.62
N SER A 958 18.95 37.37 0.89
CA SER A 958 17.61 37.96 0.76
C SER A 958 16.74 37.58 1.96
N ARG A 959 16.44 38.54 2.82
CA ARG A 959 15.54 38.37 3.98
C ARG A 959 14.18 39.04 3.75
N ILE A 960 13.24 38.81 4.65
CA ILE A 960 11.90 39.40 4.67
C ILE A 960 11.78 40.26 5.93
N THR A 961 11.87 41.57 5.76
CA THR A 961 11.51 42.54 6.81
C THR A 961 10.00 42.52 6.99
N VAL A 962 9.56 42.27 8.22
CA VAL A 962 8.14 42.32 8.61
C VAL A 962 7.92 43.53 9.48
N ASN A 963 7.02 44.42 9.07
CA ASN A 963 6.58 45.56 9.87
C ASN A 963 5.31 45.17 10.64
N PHE A 964 5.28 45.39 11.95
CA PHE A 964 4.17 45.03 12.83
C PHE A 964 3.20 46.19 13.08
N ASP A 965 1.95 45.87 13.37
CA ASP A 965 0.84 46.83 13.52
C ASP A 965 0.86 47.62 14.83
N LYS A 966 1.14 46.94 15.96
CA LYS A 966 0.96 47.47 17.32
C LYS A 966 1.87 48.66 17.65
N ASP A 967 3.17 48.49 17.42
CA ASP A 967 4.21 49.39 17.92
C ASP A 967 5.04 50.06 16.80
N GLY A 968 4.71 49.79 15.53
CA GLY A 968 5.50 50.24 14.37
C GLY A 968 6.91 49.63 14.28
N THR A 969 7.16 48.54 15.02
CA THR A 969 8.42 47.80 15.04
C THR A 969 8.59 46.94 13.79
N SER A 970 9.84 46.62 13.46
CA SER A 970 10.19 45.76 12.32
C SER A 970 11.23 44.72 12.73
N ASP A 971 11.12 43.49 12.21
CA ASP A 971 12.12 42.44 12.39
C ASP A 971 12.30 41.60 11.10
N ASP A 972 13.51 41.10 10.89
CA ASP A 972 13.92 40.38 9.67
C ASP A 972 13.85 38.85 9.86
N PHE A 973 13.06 38.20 9.01
CA PHE A 973 12.86 36.75 8.98
C PHE A 973 13.32 36.16 7.64
N ASP A 974 13.69 34.89 7.63
CA ASP A 974 14.03 34.15 6.41
C ASP A 974 12.76 33.55 5.77
N THR A 975 11.77 33.20 6.61
CA THR A 975 10.45 32.68 6.20
C THR A 975 9.31 33.34 6.98
N VAL A 976 8.20 33.66 6.30
CA VAL A 976 6.93 34.05 6.93
C VAL A 976 5.83 33.06 6.56
N LEU A 977 5.34 32.31 7.56
CA LEU A 977 4.33 31.26 7.44
C LEU A 977 2.95 31.76 7.87
N PHE A 978 2.03 31.93 6.92
CA PHE A 978 0.65 32.28 7.22
C PHE A 978 -0.18 31.04 7.61
N ALA A 979 -0.67 31.04 8.85
CA ALA A 979 -1.48 29.97 9.44
C ALA A 979 -2.80 30.53 10.04
N THR A 980 -3.34 31.59 9.42
CA THR A 980 -4.48 32.38 9.95
C THR A 980 -5.85 31.70 9.88
N GLY A 981 -5.92 30.51 9.25
CA GLY A 981 -7.12 29.70 9.09
C GLY A 981 -7.18 29.02 7.72
N ARG A 982 -8.28 28.34 7.43
CA ARG A 982 -8.57 27.77 6.11
C ARG A 982 -9.95 28.22 5.61
N THR A 983 -10.10 28.31 4.30
CA THR A 983 -11.32 28.69 3.57
C THR A 983 -11.77 27.49 2.74
N ALA A 984 -13.07 27.15 2.76
CA ALA A 984 -13.59 26.02 1.99
C ALA A 984 -13.42 26.23 0.47
N ALA A 985 -13.09 25.15 -0.24
CA ALA A 985 -12.74 25.15 -1.66
C ALA A 985 -13.98 24.98 -2.56
N THR A 986 -14.86 25.98 -2.55
CA THR A 986 -16.14 25.98 -3.28
C THR A 986 -16.24 27.01 -4.41
N ALA A 987 -15.27 27.93 -4.50
CA ALA A 987 -15.19 28.87 -5.60
C ALA A 987 -15.16 28.13 -6.95
N ASN A 988 -15.95 28.62 -7.92
CA ASN A 988 -16.07 28.05 -9.27
C ASN A 988 -16.58 26.58 -9.33
N LEU A 989 -17.29 26.10 -8.29
CA LEU A 989 -18.01 24.82 -8.37
C LEU A 989 -19.38 24.90 -9.07
N GLY A 990 -19.93 26.08 -9.33
CA GLY A 990 -21.23 26.24 -10.02
C GLY A 990 -22.48 25.96 -9.17
N LEU A 991 -22.33 25.83 -7.84
CA LEU A 991 -23.45 25.65 -6.90
C LEU A 991 -24.34 26.91 -6.78
N PRO A 992 -25.65 26.77 -6.54
CA PRO A 992 -26.56 27.90 -6.31
C PRO A 992 -26.25 28.65 -5.00
N SER A 993 -26.67 29.91 -4.92
CA SER A 993 -26.37 30.79 -3.76
C SER A 993 -26.90 30.25 -2.44
N GLU A 994 -27.99 29.49 -2.51
CA GLU A 994 -28.73 28.92 -1.39
C GLU A 994 -27.98 27.77 -0.71
N ALA A 995 -27.01 27.14 -1.39
CA ALA A 995 -26.11 26.16 -0.80
C ALA A 995 -25.21 26.74 0.30
N PHE A 996 -25.07 28.07 0.35
CA PHE A 996 -24.21 28.79 1.27
C PHE A 996 -24.99 29.51 2.38
N ALA A 997 -24.34 29.74 3.52
CA ALA A 997 -24.96 30.42 4.66
C ALA A 997 -25.08 31.94 4.48
N SER A 998 -24.29 32.53 3.59
CA SER A 998 -24.32 33.94 3.18
C SER A 998 -23.59 34.07 1.83
N PRO A 999 -23.79 35.17 1.07
CA PRO A 999 -23.05 35.41 -0.18
C PRO A 999 -21.52 35.51 -0.02
N THR A 1000 -21.03 35.67 1.22
CA THR A 1000 -19.60 35.74 1.58
C THR A 1000 -19.06 34.46 2.21
N SER A 1001 -19.91 33.44 2.42
CA SER A 1001 -19.54 32.15 3.01
C SER A 1001 -19.14 31.16 1.92
N SER A 1002 -17.89 30.72 1.87
CA SER A 1002 -17.51 29.57 1.02
C SER A 1002 -17.94 28.22 1.62
N LYS A 1003 -18.39 28.19 2.88
CA LYS A 1003 -18.85 26.98 3.58
C LYS A 1003 -20.29 26.63 3.17
N LEU A 1004 -20.51 25.35 2.86
CA LEU A 1004 -21.82 24.79 2.51
C LEU A 1004 -22.69 24.53 3.74
N VAL A 1005 -24.00 24.66 3.57
CA VAL A 1005 -25.02 24.27 4.55
C VAL A 1005 -25.63 22.93 4.12
N ILE A 1006 -25.71 21.98 5.04
CA ILE A 1006 -26.32 20.66 4.83
C ILE A 1006 -27.50 20.42 5.78
N ASP A 1007 -28.34 19.44 5.46
CA ASP A 1007 -29.24 18.79 6.41
C ASP A 1007 -28.54 17.66 7.20
N GLU A 1008 -29.28 17.03 8.12
CA GLU A 1008 -28.84 15.89 8.94
C GLU A 1008 -28.39 14.67 8.12
N LYS A 1009 -28.84 14.56 6.86
CA LYS A 1009 -28.54 13.45 5.93
C LYS A 1009 -27.37 13.77 5.00
N ASN A 1010 -26.68 14.89 5.21
CA ASN A 1010 -25.61 15.47 4.40
C ASN A 1010 -26.05 16.12 3.07
N LEU A 1011 -27.34 16.27 2.79
CA LEU A 1011 -27.85 16.91 1.57
C LEU A 1011 -27.60 18.43 1.62
N VAL A 1012 -27.05 19.01 0.56
CA VAL A 1012 -26.75 20.45 0.49
C VAL A 1012 -28.02 21.27 0.28
N ARG A 1013 -28.12 22.42 0.96
CA ARG A 1013 -29.34 23.24 0.97
C ARG A 1013 -29.65 23.80 -0.43
N GLY A 1014 -30.89 23.60 -0.91
CA GLY A 1014 -31.33 24.09 -2.21
C GLY A 1014 -30.86 23.27 -3.42
N THR A 1015 -30.23 22.11 -3.18
CA THR A 1015 -29.74 21.21 -4.25
C THR A 1015 -30.24 19.78 -4.00
N PRO A 1016 -31.18 19.23 -4.79
CA PRO A 1016 -31.47 17.80 -4.74
C PRO A 1016 -30.24 17.01 -5.22
N CYS A 1017 -30.12 15.74 -4.80
CA CYS A 1017 -29.04 14.79 -5.12
C CYS A 1017 -27.58 15.18 -4.79
N VAL A 1018 -27.31 16.43 -4.39
CA VAL A 1018 -25.98 16.92 -4.03
C VAL A 1018 -25.76 16.87 -2.52
N TYR A 1019 -24.70 16.19 -2.10
CA TYR A 1019 -24.30 16.00 -0.71
C TYR A 1019 -22.96 16.66 -0.41
N ALA A 1020 -22.62 16.88 0.86
CA ALA A 1020 -21.31 17.39 1.26
C ALA A 1020 -20.77 16.78 2.57
N VAL A 1021 -19.45 16.52 2.63
CA VAL A 1021 -18.75 15.99 3.81
C VAL A 1021 -17.36 16.63 4.00
N GLY A 1022 -16.87 16.64 5.24
CA GLY A 1022 -15.55 17.21 5.60
C GLY A 1022 -15.50 18.74 5.52
N ASP A 1023 -14.29 19.29 5.44
CA ASP A 1023 -13.97 20.71 5.68
C ASP A 1023 -14.70 21.72 4.75
N VAL A 1024 -15.43 21.26 3.74
CA VAL A 1024 -16.29 22.12 2.90
C VAL A 1024 -17.58 22.56 3.61
N VAL A 1025 -18.02 21.80 4.63
CA VAL A 1025 -19.28 22.00 5.36
C VAL A 1025 -19.12 23.00 6.53
N LYS A 1026 -20.16 23.79 6.77
CA LYS A 1026 -20.29 24.71 7.91
C LYS A 1026 -20.61 23.95 9.20
N GLY A 1027 -19.88 24.24 10.28
CA GLY A 1027 -20.26 23.86 11.64
C GLY A 1027 -19.90 22.45 12.08
N ILE A 1028 -19.23 21.64 11.23
CA ILE A 1028 -18.67 20.35 11.64
C ILE A 1028 -17.16 20.46 11.89
N PRO A 1029 -16.56 19.63 12.78
CA PRO A 1029 -15.11 19.60 12.99
C PRO A 1029 -14.32 19.24 11.71
N GLU A 1030 -13.33 20.07 11.39
CA GLU A 1030 -12.46 19.98 10.20
C GLU A 1030 -11.34 18.93 10.40
N LEU A 1031 -11.73 17.66 10.54
CA LEU A 1031 -10.83 16.56 10.91
C LEU A 1031 -10.94 15.37 9.94
N THR A 1032 -9.81 14.72 9.65
CA THR A 1032 -9.76 13.62 8.68
C THR A 1032 -10.57 12.38 9.07
N PRO A 1033 -10.54 11.87 10.32
CA PRO A 1033 -11.39 10.76 10.73
C PRO A 1033 -12.89 11.09 10.59
N VAL A 1034 -13.27 12.34 10.87
CA VAL A 1034 -14.65 12.84 10.74
C VAL A 1034 -15.07 12.88 9.28
N ALA A 1035 -14.22 13.40 8.38
CA ALA A 1035 -14.48 13.43 6.95
C ALA A 1035 -14.59 12.01 6.35
N ILE A 1036 -13.70 11.09 6.75
CA ILE A 1036 -13.77 9.66 6.37
C ILE A 1036 -15.10 9.07 6.84
N LYS A 1037 -15.42 9.19 8.13
CA LYS A 1037 -16.59 8.51 8.70
C LYS A 1037 -17.91 9.06 8.17
N ALA A 1038 -18.02 10.37 7.97
CA ALA A 1038 -19.17 10.98 7.30
C ALA A 1038 -19.32 10.51 5.85
N GLY A 1039 -18.20 10.38 5.11
CA GLY A 1039 -18.19 9.85 3.75
C GLY A 1039 -18.62 8.38 3.66
N GLU A 1040 -18.12 7.53 4.56
CA GLU A 1040 -18.55 6.13 4.67
C GLU A 1040 -20.04 6.00 5.00
N LEU A 1041 -20.51 6.71 6.03
CA LEU A 1041 -21.90 6.65 6.47
C LEU A 1041 -22.86 7.18 5.39
N LEU A 1042 -22.47 8.20 4.64
CA LEU A 1042 -23.24 8.67 3.48
C LEU A 1042 -23.38 7.57 2.41
N ALA A 1043 -22.28 6.90 2.03
CA ALA A 1043 -22.32 5.82 1.05
C ALA A 1043 -23.10 4.59 1.55
N ASP A 1044 -22.99 4.25 2.83
CA ASP A 1044 -23.81 3.22 3.49
C ASP A 1044 -25.31 3.54 3.38
N ARG A 1045 -25.73 4.80 3.55
CA ARG A 1045 -27.13 5.21 3.39
C ARG A 1045 -27.59 5.25 1.94
N LEU A 1046 -26.76 5.72 1.01
CA LEU A 1046 -27.12 5.87 -0.41
C LEU A 1046 -27.16 4.54 -1.18
N PHE A 1047 -26.26 3.61 -0.85
CA PHE A 1047 -26.05 2.38 -1.62
C PHE A 1047 -26.09 1.09 -0.78
N GLY A 1048 -25.79 1.19 0.53
CA GLY A 1048 -25.79 0.06 1.46
C GLY A 1048 -27.12 -0.23 2.18
N GLY A 1049 -28.19 0.53 1.87
CA GLY A 1049 -29.52 0.36 2.48
C GLY A 1049 -29.61 0.74 3.96
N LYS A 1050 -28.62 1.49 4.48
CA LYS A 1050 -28.49 1.84 5.89
C LYS A 1050 -29.21 3.13 6.30
N THR A 1051 -29.25 3.41 7.60
CA THR A 1051 -29.87 4.63 8.15
C THR A 1051 -28.97 5.45 9.07
N GLU A 1052 -27.83 4.90 9.50
CA GLU A 1052 -26.93 5.53 10.48
C GLU A 1052 -26.40 6.92 10.03
N LEU A 1053 -26.53 7.90 10.93
CA LEU A 1053 -26.01 9.26 10.77
C LEU A 1053 -24.65 9.42 11.48
N MET A 1054 -23.93 10.49 11.13
CA MET A 1054 -22.67 10.83 11.80
C MET A 1054 -22.97 11.57 13.11
N ASP A 1055 -22.48 11.04 14.22
CA ASP A 1055 -22.45 11.74 15.51
C ASP A 1055 -21.21 12.65 15.58
N TYR A 1056 -21.44 13.95 15.77
CA TYR A 1056 -20.40 14.97 15.88
C TYR A 1056 -20.13 15.44 17.32
N SER A 1057 -20.82 14.92 18.34
CA SER A 1057 -20.68 15.34 19.74
C SER A 1057 -19.37 14.86 20.39
N SER A 1058 -19.00 13.60 20.10
CA SER A 1058 -17.97 12.85 20.84
C SER A 1058 -16.74 12.60 19.96
N ILE A 1059 -16.17 13.68 19.41
CA ILE A 1059 -15.00 13.62 18.51
C ILE A 1059 -13.72 13.95 19.30
N PRO A 1060 -12.82 12.98 19.55
CA PRO A 1060 -11.52 13.27 20.13
C PRO A 1060 -10.63 14.04 19.14
N THR A 1061 -9.90 15.02 19.66
CA THR A 1061 -9.02 15.91 18.89
C THR A 1061 -7.66 16.02 19.58
N THR A 1062 -6.58 16.04 18.81
CA THR A 1062 -5.21 16.22 19.30
C THR A 1062 -4.48 17.30 18.50
N VAL A 1063 -3.90 18.25 19.23
CA VAL A 1063 -2.93 19.25 18.75
C VAL A 1063 -1.53 18.71 19.01
N PHE A 1064 -0.79 18.46 17.94
CA PHE A 1064 0.56 17.90 17.98
C PHE A 1064 1.61 19.01 18.08
N THR A 1065 1.56 19.70 19.22
CA THR A 1065 2.61 20.58 19.73
C THR A 1065 3.60 19.77 20.59
N PRO A 1066 4.81 20.29 20.90
CA PRO A 1066 5.80 19.59 21.73
C PRO A 1066 5.26 19.14 23.10
N ALA A 1067 4.44 19.98 23.73
CA ALA A 1067 3.42 19.51 24.65
C ALA A 1067 2.17 19.10 23.84
N GLU A 1068 1.99 17.81 23.59
CA GLU A 1068 0.81 17.33 22.86
C GLU A 1068 -0.44 17.59 23.71
N TYR A 1069 -1.48 18.18 23.12
CA TYR A 1069 -2.73 18.50 23.80
C TYR A 1069 -3.90 17.77 23.13
N SER A 1070 -4.59 16.94 23.90
CA SER A 1070 -5.80 16.25 23.48
C SER A 1070 -7.04 16.66 24.28
N HIS A 1071 -8.20 16.56 23.65
CA HIS A 1071 -9.49 16.59 24.35
C HIS A 1071 -10.58 15.78 23.65
N VAL A 1072 -11.65 15.48 24.39
CA VAL A 1072 -12.95 15.03 23.89
C VAL A 1072 -14.05 15.69 24.73
N GLY A 1073 -15.15 16.09 24.10
CA GLY A 1073 -16.20 16.88 24.74
C GLY A 1073 -15.94 18.38 24.78
N MET A 1074 -16.75 19.09 25.57
CA MET A 1074 -16.79 20.54 25.72
C MET A 1074 -15.57 21.08 26.47
N SER A 1075 -15.16 22.34 26.24
CA SER A 1075 -14.31 23.07 27.20
C SER A 1075 -15.10 23.60 28.41
N GLU A 1076 -14.42 24.05 29.47
CA GLU A 1076 -15.08 24.75 30.60
C GLU A 1076 -15.89 25.95 30.09
N GLU A 1077 -15.32 26.75 29.19
CA GLU A 1077 -16.00 27.93 28.67
C GLU A 1077 -17.14 27.59 27.71
N GLU A 1078 -17.30 26.33 27.30
CA GLU A 1078 -18.45 25.82 26.55
C GLU A 1078 -19.52 25.23 27.47
N ALA A 1079 -19.14 24.41 28.45
CA ALA A 1079 -20.06 23.92 29.49
C ALA A 1079 -20.77 25.08 30.21
N LEU A 1080 -20.02 26.13 30.58
CA LEU A 1080 -20.56 27.36 31.20
C LEU A 1080 -21.43 28.25 30.28
N LYS A 1081 -21.72 27.83 29.03
CA LYS A 1081 -22.75 28.44 28.16
C LYS A 1081 -24.05 27.66 28.13
N GLU A 1082 -24.01 26.37 28.47
CA GLU A 1082 -25.14 25.43 28.35
C GLU A 1082 -25.73 25.06 29.72
N TYR A 1083 -24.87 24.96 30.74
CA TYR A 1083 -25.19 24.67 32.13
C TYR A 1083 -24.96 25.89 33.03
N SER A 1084 -25.57 25.93 34.22
CA SER A 1084 -25.28 27.00 35.18
C SER A 1084 -23.93 26.78 35.87
N LYS A 1085 -23.34 27.86 36.40
CA LYS A 1085 -22.01 27.81 37.04
C LYS A 1085 -21.98 26.90 38.27
N ASP A 1086 -23.11 26.73 38.95
CA ASP A 1086 -23.21 25.92 40.17
C ASP A 1086 -23.49 24.42 39.86
N GLU A 1087 -23.65 24.07 38.57
CA GLU A 1087 -23.81 22.70 38.07
C GLU A 1087 -22.54 22.16 37.38
N VAL A 1088 -21.51 22.98 37.19
CA VAL A 1088 -20.27 22.62 36.47
C VAL A 1088 -19.05 22.77 37.37
N GLU A 1089 -18.34 21.66 37.60
CA GLU A 1089 -17.06 21.64 38.28
C GLU A 1089 -15.92 21.27 37.31
N CYS A 1090 -14.70 21.73 37.61
CA CYS A 1090 -13.49 21.40 36.87
C CYS A 1090 -12.47 20.78 37.81
N TYR A 1091 -12.28 19.46 37.72
CA TYR A 1091 -11.19 18.77 38.39
C TYR A 1091 -9.91 18.98 37.60
N MET A 1092 -8.80 19.31 38.26
CA MET A 1092 -7.54 19.69 37.61
C MET A 1092 -6.32 19.09 38.32
N TYR A 1093 -5.31 18.68 37.55
CA TYR A 1093 -4.03 18.20 38.10
C TYR A 1093 -2.89 18.42 37.11
N ASN A 1094 -1.69 18.74 37.61
CA ASN A 1094 -0.52 19.13 36.80
C ASN A 1094 0.77 18.55 37.41
N TRP A 1095 1.44 17.65 36.69
CA TRP A 1095 2.57 16.83 37.18
C TRP A 1095 3.69 16.71 36.13
N GLY A 1096 4.81 16.11 36.51
CA GLY A 1096 5.93 15.83 35.60
C GLY A 1096 5.99 14.36 35.20
N SER A 1097 6.18 14.06 33.91
CA SER A 1097 6.35 12.69 33.44
C SER A 1097 7.63 12.07 34.03
N LEU A 1098 7.56 10.80 34.44
CA LEU A 1098 8.65 10.08 35.11
C LEU A 1098 9.96 10.09 34.31
N GLU A 1099 9.87 10.04 33.00
CA GLU A 1099 10.98 10.08 32.05
C GLU A 1099 11.83 11.35 32.19
N LEU A 1100 11.19 12.52 32.39
CA LEU A 1100 11.89 13.79 32.59
C LEU A 1100 12.43 13.96 34.01
N SER A 1101 11.82 13.29 34.99
CA SER A 1101 12.23 13.33 36.41
C SER A 1101 13.62 12.74 36.67
N VAL A 1102 14.19 11.99 35.71
CA VAL A 1102 15.59 11.50 35.76
C VAL A 1102 16.52 12.37 34.90
N THR A 1103 16.01 13.03 33.87
CA THR A 1103 16.83 13.78 32.90
C THR A 1103 17.02 15.24 33.29
N HIS A 1104 16.19 15.78 34.20
CA HIS A 1104 16.22 17.17 34.65
C HIS A 1104 16.29 18.14 33.46
N ARG A 1105 15.43 17.91 32.45
CA ARG A 1105 15.51 18.59 31.15
C ARG A 1105 15.41 20.11 31.34
N PRO A 1106 16.40 20.90 30.85
CA PRO A 1106 16.45 22.33 31.13
C PRO A 1106 15.57 23.17 30.21
N LYS A 1107 15.05 24.28 30.74
CA LYS A 1107 14.44 25.39 29.98
C LYS A 1107 15.47 26.07 29.08
N VAL A 1108 15.03 26.83 28.07
CA VAL A 1108 15.93 27.78 27.40
C VAL A 1108 16.31 28.93 28.35
N PRO A 1109 17.56 29.45 28.31
CA PRO A 1109 18.01 30.50 29.25
C PRO A 1109 17.18 31.78 29.21
N SER A 1110 16.53 32.10 28.09
CA SER A 1110 15.66 33.28 27.93
C SER A 1110 14.30 33.17 28.63
N THR A 1111 13.96 32.01 29.22
CA THR A 1111 12.72 31.81 29.97
C THR A 1111 12.93 31.42 31.44
N MET A 1112 14.17 31.26 31.90
CA MET A 1112 14.47 31.04 33.31
C MET A 1112 14.17 32.31 34.11
N ALA A 1113 13.39 32.20 35.18
CA ALA A 1113 13.06 33.34 36.04
C ALA A 1113 14.25 33.85 36.86
N ASN A 1114 15.24 32.99 37.14
CA ASN A 1114 16.49 33.26 37.84
C ASN A 1114 17.44 32.04 37.71
N GLU A 1115 18.63 32.11 38.29
CA GLU A 1115 19.68 31.06 38.24
C GLU A 1115 19.31 29.73 38.94
N PHE A 1116 18.16 29.63 39.60
CA PHE A 1116 17.64 28.39 40.21
C PHE A 1116 16.39 27.84 39.48
N ASP A 1117 15.96 28.48 38.39
CA ASP A 1117 14.80 28.07 37.58
C ASP A 1117 15.27 27.38 36.27
N GLU A 1118 16.25 26.48 36.38
CA GLU A 1118 16.89 25.84 35.21
C GLU A 1118 16.04 24.73 34.59
N GLU A 1119 15.32 23.94 35.40
CA GLU A 1119 14.55 22.76 34.97
C GLU A 1119 13.19 23.15 34.34
N MET A 1120 12.73 22.37 33.35
CA MET A 1120 11.39 22.55 32.77
C MET A 1120 10.28 22.42 33.82
N SER A 1121 9.26 23.26 33.70
CA SER A 1121 8.04 23.16 34.51
C SER A 1121 7.35 21.81 34.27
N PRO A 1122 6.60 21.26 35.25
CA PRO A 1122 5.91 19.98 35.11
C PRO A 1122 5.13 19.90 33.79
N ASN A 1123 5.46 18.94 32.92
CA ASN A 1123 5.08 18.97 31.50
C ASN A 1123 3.66 18.44 31.23
N CYS A 1124 3.08 17.69 32.16
CA CYS A 1124 1.79 17.02 32.01
C CYS A 1124 0.67 17.75 32.77
N MET A 1125 -0.54 17.73 32.23
CA MET A 1125 -1.70 18.37 32.85
C MET A 1125 -3.00 17.69 32.41
N CYS A 1126 -3.91 17.45 33.34
CA CYS A 1126 -5.24 16.92 33.09
C CYS A 1126 -6.30 17.88 33.63
N LYS A 1127 -7.43 17.96 32.92
CA LYS A 1127 -8.62 18.69 33.34
C LYS A 1127 -9.87 17.91 32.92
N ILE A 1128 -10.76 17.66 33.86
CA ILE A 1128 -12.05 16.99 33.63
C ILE A 1128 -13.16 17.96 34.03
N VAL A 1129 -14.01 18.30 33.07
CA VAL A 1129 -15.19 19.14 33.23
C VAL A 1129 -16.37 18.22 33.52
N VAL A 1130 -16.99 18.37 34.69
CA VAL A 1130 -18.03 17.48 35.22
C VAL A 1130 -19.33 18.26 35.43
N HIS A 1131 -20.45 17.62 35.08
CA HIS A 1131 -21.78 18.07 35.48
C HIS A 1131 -22.10 17.45 36.84
N GLU A 1132 -22.03 18.25 37.90
CA GLU A 1132 -22.16 17.77 39.29
C GLU A 1132 -23.50 17.05 39.59
N PRO A 1133 -24.67 17.46 39.05
CA PRO A 1133 -25.95 16.80 39.36
C PRO A 1133 -26.08 15.33 38.95
N ASP A 1134 -25.27 14.83 38.01
CA ASP A 1134 -25.25 13.41 37.59
C ASP A 1134 -23.83 12.82 37.45
N GLU A 1135 -22.81 13.50 38.00
CA GLU A 1135 -21.37 13.21 37.89
C GLU A 1135 -20.84 13.01 36.46
N LYS A 1136 -21.60 13.38 35.42
CA LYS A 1136 -21.25 13.07 34.03
C LYS A 1136 -20.09 13.93 33.55
N VAL A 1137 -19.10 13.31 32.89
CA VAL A 1137 -18.02 14.05 32.23
C VAL A 1137 -18.55 14.74 30.97
N LEU A 1138 -18.53 16.08 30.97
CA LEU A 1138 -18.88 16.93 29.82
C LEU A 1138 -17.67 17.19 28.90
N GLY A 1139 -16.47 17.20 29.49
CA GLY A 1139 -15.21 17.46 28.80
C GLY A 1139 -14.05 16.76 29.49
N PHE A 1140 -13.16 16.17 28.71
CA PHE A 1140 -11.93 15.55 29.19
C PHE A 1140 -10.77 16.12 28.38
N HIS A 1141 -9.78 16.69 29.06
CA HIS A 1141 -8.63 17.36 28.48
C HIS A 1141 -7.33 16.82 29.08
N TYR A 1142 -6.35 16.53 28.25
CA TYR A 1142 -5.07 15.96 28.67
C TYR A 1142 -3.91 16.55 27.85
N ILE A 1143 -2.85 16.95 28.54
CA ILE A 1143 -1.56 17.37 28.01
C ILE A 1143 -0.49 16.44 28.57
N GLY A 1144 0.39 15.95 27.70
CA GLY A 1144 1.51 15.10 28.09
C GLY A 1144 2.07 14.29 26.92
N PRO A 1145 3.07 13.44 27.16
CA PRO A 1145 3.56 12.49 26.17
C PRO A 1145 2.43 11.63 25.59
N ALA A 1146 2.46 11.42 24.27
CA ALA A 1146 1.51 10.58 23.53
C ALA A 1146 0.02 10.89 23.80
N ALA A 1147 -0.33 12.16 24.05
CA ALA A 1147 -1.70 12.59 24.36
C ALA A 1147 -2.74 12.12 23.34
N GLY A 1148 -2.35 11.95 22.06
CA GLY A 1148 -3.23 11.40 21.02
C GLY A 1148 -3.61 9.94 21.20
N GLU A 1149 -2.75 9.15 21.84
CA GLU A 1149 -3.00 7.73 22.11
C GLU A 1149 -3.82 7.57 23.42
N VAL A 1150 -3.50 8.37 24.45
CA VAL A 1150 -4.24 8.43 25.74
C VAL A 1150 -5.71 8.80 25.52
N ILE A 1151 -5.99 9.89 24.80
CA ILE A 1151 -7.37 10.36 24.57
C ILE A 1151 -8.20 9.36 23.77
N HIS A 1152 -7.58 8.52 22.95
CA HIS A 1152 -8.31 7.57 22.12
C HIS A 1152 -9.01 6.49 22.95
N GLY A 1153 -8.40 6.07 24.07
CA GLY A 1153 -9.04 5.20 25.05
C GLY A 1153 -10.22 5.88 25.75
N PHE A 1154 -9.98 7.07 26.34
CA PHE A 1154 -11.03 7.82 27.05
C PHE A 1154 -12.19 8.25 26.14
N ALA A 1155 -11.97 8.46 24.84
CA ALA A 1155 -13.03 8.79 23.89
C ALA A 1155 -14.09 7.68 23.75
N VAL A 1156 -13.72 6.40 23.97
CA VAL A 1156 -14.68 5.29 24.00
C VAL A 1156 -15.56 5.37 25.25
N ALA A 1157 -14.95 5.58 26.42
CA ALA A 1157 -15.66 5.74 27.69
C ALA A 1157 -16.54 7.00 27.73
N PHE A 1158 -16.04 8.13 27.21
CA PHE A 1158 -16.79 9.37 27.03
C PHE A 1158 -18.04 9.15 26.17
N LYS A 1159 -17.91 8.45 25.03
CA LYS A 1159 -19.05 8.13 24.15
C LYS A 1159 -20.03 7.14 24.79
N MET A 1160 -19.59 6.34 25.76
CA MET A 1160 -20.45 5.50 26.60
C MET A 1160 -21.10 6.25 27.76
N GLY A 1161 -20.75 7.52 27.98
CA GLY A 1161 -21.31 8.38 29.03
C GLY A 1161 -20.64 8.23 30.38
N MET A 1162 -19.30 8.18 30.43
CA MET A 1162 -18.56 8.00 31.69
C MET A 1162 -18.85 9.08 32.74
N THR A 1163 -18.94 8.66 34.01
CA THR A 1163 -19.03 9.54 35.18
C THR A 1163 -17.66 9.72 35.84
N LYS A 1164 -17.51 10.78 36.63
CA LYS A 1164 -16.33 11.03 37.47
C LYS A 1164 -16.06 9.87 38.44
N SER A 1165 -17.10 9.32 39.07
CA SER A 1165 -17.03 8.13 39.92
C SER A 1165 -16.55 6.86 39.20
N GLN A 1166 -16.85 6.68 37.91
CA GLN A 1166 -16.32 5.57 37.12
C GLN A 1166 -14.83 5.72 36.76
N ILE A 1167 -14.29 6.93 36.81
CA ILE A 1167 -12.85 7.16 36.63
C ILE A 1167 -12.11 6.80 37.92
N GLU A 1168 -12.66 7.12 39.10
CA GLU A 1168 -12.06 6.81 40.41
C GLU A 1168 -12.13 5.33 40.81
N ASP A 1169 -13.08 4.54 40.27
CA ASP A 1169 -13.20 3.09 40.50
C ASP A 1169 -12.17 2.26 39.70
N ILE A 1170 -11.50 2.86 38.72
CA ILE A 1170 -10.51 2.18 37.87
C ILE A 1170 -9.16 2.04 38.61
N VAL A 1171 -8.50 0.90 38.43
CA VAL A 1171 -7.11 0.70 38.90
C VAL A 1171 -6.15 1.22 37.83
N GLY A 1172 -5.33 2.23 38.18
CA GLY A 1172 -4.31 2.79 37.30
C GLY A 1172 -3.18 1.81 36.95
N VAL A 1173 -2.55 1.99 35.80
CA VAL A 1173 -1.36 1.22 35.37
C VAL A 1173 -0.10 1.99 35.76
N HIS A 1174 0.71 1.40 36.64
CA HIS A 1174 1.90 2.05 37.20
C HIS A 1174 3.22 1.49 36.61
N PRO A 1175 4.21 2.33 36.25
CA PRO A 1175 4.13 3.79 36.10
C PRO A 1175 3.55 4.21 34.74
N THR A 1176 2.58 5.13 34.70
CA THR A 1176 2.19 5.84 33.46
C THR A 1176 1.65 7.24 33.77
N ASP A 1177 1.90 8.24 32.90
CA ASP A 1177 1.24 9.55 33.00
C ASP A 1177 -0.30 9.46 33.03
N CYS A 1178 -0.86 8.41 32.41
CA CYS A 1178 -2.30 8.15 32.40
C CYS A 1178 -2.86 7.77 33.79
N GLU A 1179 -2.03 7.29 34.72
CA GLU A 1179 -2.51 6.90 36.06
C GLU A 1179 -2.84 8.11 36.95
N ALA A 1180 -2.21 9.26 36.71
CA ALA A 1180 -2.49 10.50 37.42
C ALA A 1180 -3.95 10.95 37.23
N VAL A 1181 -4.50 10.72 36.03
CA VAL A 1181 -5.92 10.94 35.69
C VAL A 1181 -6.86 10.11 36.56
N ILE A 1182 -6.42 8.91 36.96
CA ILE A 1182 -7.22 7.96 37.74
C ILE A 1182 -7.08 8.25 39.25
N GLN A 1183 -5.86 8.54 39.71
CA GLN A 1183 -5.53 8.59 41.15
C GLN A 1183 -5.59 10.00 41.77
N GLN A 1184 -5.46 11.07 40.96
CA GLN A 1184 -5.17 12.42 41.47
C GLN A 1184 -6.20 13.49 41.08
N MET A 1185 -7.26 13.16 40.33
CA MET A 1185 -8.30 14.12 39.91
C MET A 1185 -9.32 14.47 41.01
N HIS A 1186 -8.81 14.87 42.18
CA HIS A 1186 -9.58 15.24 43.37
C HIS A 1186 -9.58 16.74 43.68
N ILE A 1187 -8.62 17.49 43.12
CA ILE A 1187 -8.50 18.94 43.30
C ILE A 1187 -9.46 19.65 42.34
N THR A 1188 -10.38 20.45 42.87
CA THR A 1188 -11.35 21.23 42.08
C THR A 1188 -10.89 22.67 41.85
N LYS A 1189 -11.29 23.24 40.71
CA LYS A 1189 -11.05 24.66 40.38
C LYS A 1189 -11.82 25.61 41.31
N SER A 1190 -12.96 25.17 41.87
CA SER A 1190 -13.74 25.95 42.84
C SER A 1190 -13.08 26.09 44.22
N SER A 1191 -12.30 25.09 44.66
CA SER A 1191 -11.65 25.08 45.99
C SER A 1191 -10.58 26.16 46.14
N GLY A 1192 -9.93 26.54 45.03
CA GLY A 1192 -8.74 27.38 45.03
C GLY A 1192 -7.47 26.68 45.51
N GLU A 1193 -7.49 25.36 45.71
CA GLU A 1193 -6.30 24.57 46.02
C GLU A 1193 -5.33 24.49 44.83
N ASN A 1194 -4.05 24.27 45.12
CA ASN A 1194 -3.01 24.23 44.09
C ASN A 1194 -2.98 22.85 43.40
N TYR A 1195 -3.41 22.80 42.14
CA TYR A 1195 -3.43 21.59 41.32
C TYR A 1195 -2.04 21.15 40.79
N VAL A 1196 -0.96 21.87 41.11
CA VAL A 1196 0.42 21.47 40.80
C VAL A 1196 0.92 20.45 41.83
N ALA A 1197 1.41 19.30 41.36
CA ALA A 1197 1.95 18.23 42.20
C ALA A 1197 3.08 18.73 43.14
N THR A 1198 2.96 18.44 44.43
CA THR A 1198 3.88 18.92 45.48
C THR A 1198 5.01 17.93 45.79
N GLY A 1199 5.66 17.45 44.72
CA GLY A 1199 6.70 16.42 44.75
C GLY A 1199 6.16 15.03 44.41
N GLY A 1200 6.98 14.20 43.75
CA GLY A 1200 6.56 12.88 43.25
C GLY A 1200 6.41 11.79 44.33
N CYS A 1201 6.35 10.53 43.89
CA CYS A 1201 5.93 9.31 44.63
C CYS A 1201 6.37 9.10 46.10
N GLY A 1202 7.35 9.84 46.63
CA GLY A 1202 7.76 9.78 48.04
C GLY A 1202 6.66 10.13 49.05
N GLY A 1203 5.55 10.74 48.61
CA GLY A 1203 4.35 10.98 49.43
C GLY A 1203 3.46 9.76 49.68
N GLY A 1204 3.72 8.60 49.07
CA GLY A 1204 2.90 7.39 49.23
C GLY A 1204 1.64 7.34 48.35
N LYS A 1205 1.43 8.36 47.50
CA LYS A 1205 0.68 8.30 46.25
C LYS A 1205 1.64 8.66 45.11
N CYS A 1206 1.41 8.16 43.89
CA CYS A 1206 2.22 8.52 42.72
C CYS A 1206 1.52 9.56 41.84
N GLY A 1207 2.31 10.42 41.19
CA GLY A 1207 1.93 11.71 40.63
C GLY A 1207 2.82 12.80 41.19
#